data_AF-A0A3E4UL34-F1
#
_entry.id   AF-A0A3E4UL34-F1
#
_cell.length_a   1.000
_cell.length_b   1.000
_cell.length_c   1.000
_cell.angle_alpha   90.00
_cell.angle_beta   90.00
_cell.angle_gamma   90.00
#
_symmetry.space_group_name_H-M   'P 1'
#
loop_
_entity.id
_entity.type
_entity.pdbx_description
1 polymer ?
#
loop_
_entity_poly.entity_id
_entity_poly.type
_entity_poly.pdbx_seq_one_letter_code
_entity_poly.pdbx_strand_id
1 'polypeptide(L)'
;MNISLHRKSSFIPLLWVMTMLLLTVACTQEKITIEENTMKGEATEKVSFQWISKPMIATENNGTEAISLQVDPRTAIGIDETKISNVWVFQYSSTRKELTQPKYYTITDNKILDVMLRPAIESRLVFLANTNNPTWITKKDVSTLTKLKAQTITLSTEEQVYGEANKNLLQIAETTKDIKAGVDNPLGILTFNHLLAKIIFSYTREKEAQDLNVVQLILNKIPSIVRIGSPIGNEKFPVGDFNSSNYLPFKPIEKTNYVFYVPENRQGKSSNQIEGEKNNEAPNNAFSIKLSIESKTDGGQYAYTIFPGENVLNDFNIQRGKCYKVTIKLTSTATDERVLADPANCFVMSPESSIIFDPYVRPESGGGFYYKNYVNKNEISKKIARVDILWQTKEGEELVIGNNIDGKLVLLDNKDLVHVKTGKGNGNAVIAAYNTQNQILWSWHIWVNKNEPAKLENAVLYKTYPWDANNIYGKDSQKPRIDGYPFMSCNLGAIDNKQGSKTAMGLLYQWGRKDPFPQAASGRWDNRFLNYSNDSMLSDEQYGKIIEIFDNTGKEILISDTKNGNNKGMFNAVSTNSTTGTVEYTLLNPTTFVAAAKEIGMFAVPTDESEVHSANNYINNGGWFWVEHEDYTKSDCLWGGAPFGAEGQTILTINKKKILANNGAQPGNKSIFDPCPAGWMLPAADAWLGFTSDGLNHKGQEQLDAMNYDTTLQINKVHGLLMYMQDWKIGPTSFFPTQGWRLADGSIARGGWCGAYFTSAASPKGNAYIFHIHDTFVYPYDLNTYGYNRRAVAAAIRCVRMTK
;
A
#
# COMPACT_ATOMS: atom_id res chain seq x y z
N MET A 1 46.52 43.00 -15.65
CA MET A 1 47.01 44.34 -16.04
C MET A 1 45.81 45.28 -16.08
N ASN A 2 46.03 46.56 -15.73
CA ASN A 2 45.17 47.76 -15.83
C ASN A 2 44.11 47.78 -16.97
N ILE A 3 42.99 48.54 -16.92
CA ILE A 3 42.48 49.54 -15.94
C ILE A 3 40.94 49.75 -16.10
N SER A 4 40.30 50.47 -15.17
CA SER A 4 38.89 50.93 -15.30
C SER A 4 38.77 52.45 -15.42
N LEU A 5 37.70 52.96 -16.05
CA LEU A 5 37.18 54.34 -16.03
C LEU A 5 35.70 54.30 -16.48
N HIS A 6 34.77 55.24 -16.18
CA HIS A 6 34.51 56.19 -15.07
C HIS A 6 33.13 56.86 -15.40
N ARG A 7 32.21 57.15 -14.45
CA ARG A 7 31.98 58.44 -13.72
C ARG A 7 31.70 59.68 -14.61
N LYS A 8 30.84 60.67 -14.28
CA LYS A 8 29.81 60.90 -13.21
C LYS A 8 29.06 62.25 -13.48
N SER A 9 28.26 62.74 -12.52
CA SER A 9 27.94 64.19 -12.24
C SER A 9 26.80 64.87 -13.06
N SER A 10 26.06 65.90 -12.59
CA SER A 10 25.86 66.45 -11.22
C SER A 10 24.70 67.47 -11.05
N PHE A 11 23.93 67.34 -9.94
CA PHE A 11 23.58 68.33 -8.88
C PHE A 11 23.05 69.79 -9.08
N ILE A 12 22.25 70.21 -8.07
CA ILE A 12 22.07 71.58 -7.48
C ILE A 12 21.17 72.56 -8.26
N PRO A 13 20.43 73.51 -7.61
CA PRO A 13 20.40 73.97 -6.19
C PRO A 13 19.07 73.59 -5.46
N LEU A 14 18.60 73.99 -4.25
CA LEU A 14 18.99 74.72 -2.98
C LEU A 14 17.97 74.22 -1.87
N LEU A 15 17.59 74.70 -0.66
CA LEU A 15 17.94 75.55 0.54
C LEU A 15 16.74 75.27 1.54
N TRP A 16 16.66 75.32 2.89
CA TRP A 16 17.42 75.40 4.18
C TRP A 16 16.39 75.05 5.32
N VAL A 17 16.66 74.88 6.63
CA VAL A 17 17.80 74.36 7.43
C VAL A 17 17.37 74.24 8.92
N MET A 18 17.89 73.24 9.67
CA MET A 18 17.90 73.14 11.17
C MET A 18 16.52 72.98 11.89
N THR A 19 16.35 72.31 13.04
CA THR A 19 17.27 71.91 14.14
C THR A 19 16.81 70.57 14.80
N MET A 20 17.61 69.96 15.69
CA MET A 20 17.37 68.65 16.33
C MET A 20 17.56 68.70 17.86
N LEU A 21 16.66 68.09 18.66
CA LEU A 21 16.95 67.56 20.01
C LEU A 21 15.91 66.52 20.49
N LEU A 22 16.00 66.05 21.74
CA LEU A 22 15.57 64.71 22.18
C LEU A 22 14.41 64.63 23.21
N LEU A 23 13.81 63.43 23.26
CA LEU A 23 13.22 62.73 24.42
C LEU A 23 12.00 63.33 25.17
N THR A 24 10.92 62.54 25.22
CA THR A 24 10.34 62.03 26.49
C THR A 24 9.39 60.84 26.23
N VAL A 25 9.12 60.05 27.27
CA VAL A 25 8.20 58.89 27.23
C VAL A 25 6.82 59.30 27.74
N ALA A 26 5.76 58.90 27.05
CA ALA A 26 4.38 58.94 27.55
C ALA A 26 3.55 57.81 26.94
N CYS A 27 2.67 57.19 27.74
CA CYS A 27 1.73 56.19 27.25
C CYS A 27 0.60 56.85 26.44
N THR A 28 0.16 56.19 25.37
CA THR A 28 -1.17 56.42 24.77
C THR A 28 -1.88 55.08 24.61
N GLN A 29 -3.15 55.04 25.01
CA GLN A 29 -4.03 53.91 24.74
C GLN A 29 -4.41 53.94 23.26
N GLU A 30 -4.26 52.83 22.54
CA GLU A 30 -4.88 52.70 21.22
C GLU A 30 -6.40 52.70 21.39
N LYS A 31 -7.05 53.74 20.87
CA LYS A 31 -8.51 53.84 20.82
C LYS A 31 -9.04 52.93 19.72
N ILE A 32 -10.21 52.36 19.98
CA ILE A 32 -11.03 51.66 19.00
C ILE A 32 -11.26 52.58 17.79
N THR A 33 -10.83 52.13 16.60
CA THR A 33 -11.15 52.77 15.32
C THR A 33 -12.20 51.93 14.61
N ILE A 34 -13.41 52.47 14.46
CA ILE A 34 -14.48 51.86 13.66
C ILE A 34 -14.42 52.50 12.27
N GLU A 35 -14.11 51.71 11.25
CA GLU A 35 -14.34 52.14 9.86
C GLU A 35 -15.83 52.02 9.53
N GLU A 36 -16.57 53.12 9.69
CA GLU A 36 -17.97 53.19 9.26
C GLU A 36 -18.07 53.18 7.73
N ASN A 37 -18.49 52.05 7.16
CA ASN A 37 -18.96 52.00 5.77
C ASN A 37 -20.50 52.02 5.75
N THR A 38 -21.08 52.89 4.91
CA THR A 38 -22.39 53.49 5.26
C THR A 38 -23.62 52.67 4.87
N MET A 39 -24.41 52.30 5.89
CA MET A 39 -25.88 52.40 5.82
C MET A 39 -26.34 53.46 6.83
N LYS A 40 -27.10 54.46 6.38
CA LYS A 40 -27.50 55.60 7.22
C LYS A 40 -28.66 55.24 8.16
N GLY A 41 -28.46 55.47 9.47
CA GLY A 41 -29.52 56.06 10.31
C GLY A 41 -30.59 55.13 10.91
N GLU A 42 -30.28 53.88 11.25
CA GLU A 42 -31.13 53.05 12.11
C GLU A 42 -30.43 52.69 13.43
N ALA A 43 -31.14 52.83 14.55
CA ALA A 43 -30.61 52.55 15.88
C ALA A 43 -30.34 51.05 16.08
N THR A 44 -29.20 50.73 16.69
CA THR A 44 -28.90 49.38 17.19
C THR A 44 -28.71 49.40 18.70
N GLU A 45 -29.31 48.41 19.35
CA GLU A 45 -29.34 48.24 20.80
C GLU A 45 -28.25 47.29 21.28
N LYS A 46 -27.86 47.48 22.54
CA LYS A 46 -26.90 46.63 23.22
C LYS A 46 -27.57 45.32 23.65
N VAL A 47 -27.03 44.21 23.15
CA VAL A 47 -27.47 42.85 23.47
C VAL A 47 -26.30 42.10 24.10
N SER A 48 -26.45 41.69 25.36
CA SER A 48 -25.39 41.02 26.12
C SER A 48 -25.70 39.54 26.33
N PHE A 49 -24.69 38.67 26.24
CA PHE A 49 -24.84 37.25 26.52
C PHE A 49 -23.59 36.62 27.15
N GLN A 50 -23.84 35.59 27.95
CA GLN A 50 -22.85 34.61 28.40
C GLN A 50 -23.02 33.31 27.61
N TRP A 51 -22.06 32.40 27.64
CA TRP A 51 -22.17 31.13 26.94
C TRP A 51 -21.67 29.93 27.75
N ILE A 52 -22.25 28.78 27.43
CA ILE A 52 -21.71 27.45 27.73
C ILE A 52 -21.66 26.60 26.46
N SER A 53 -20.63 25.79 26.35
CA SER A 53 -20.48 24.79 25.29
C SER A 53 -21.12 23.48 25.74
N LYS A 54 -22.06 22.96 24.96
CA LYS A 54 -22.73 21.69 25.26
C LYS A 54 -21.79 20.52 24.93
N PRO A 55 -21.49 19.62 25.87
CA PRO A 55 -20.61 18.49 25.62
C PRO A 55 -21.16 17.58 24.53
N MET A 56 -20.29 16.97 23.72
CA MET A 56 -20.71 16.01 22.71
C MET A 56 -21.25 14.74 23.38
N ILE A 57 -22.48 14.35 23.06
CA ILE A 57 -23.20 13.30 23.79
C ILE A 57 -22.72 11.92 23.30
N ALA A 58 -22.27 11.07 24.22
CA ALA A 58 -21.90 9.70 23.90
C ALA A 58 -23.10 8.92 23.34
N THR A 59 -22.90 8.17 22.26
CA THR A 59 -23.88 7.16 21.83
C THR A 59 -23.82 5.97 22.78
N GLU A 60 -24.91 5.67 23.47
CA GLU A 60 -25.03 4.46 24.30
C GLU A 60 -24.99 3.21 23.40
N ASN A 61 -23.89 2.46 23.49
CA ASN A 61 -23.84 1.05 23.11
C ASN A 61 -23.34 0.28 24.34
N ASN A 62 -24.00 -0.84 24.65
CA ASN A 62 -23.75 -1.58 25.89
C ASN A 62 -22.39 -2.28 25.84
N GLY A 63 -21.60 -2.12 26.91
CA GLY A 63 -20.21 -2.56 27.00
C GLY A 63 -19.52 -1.86 28.16
N THR A 64 -19.96 -2.17 29.39
CA THR A 64 -19.50 -1.48 30.60
C THR A 64 -18.10 -1.92 31.02
N GLU A 65 -17.13 -1.02 30.92
CA GLU A 65 -16.01 -0.97 31.86
C GLU A 65 -15.54 0.49 32.04
N ALA A 66 -15.20 0.86 33.28
CA ALA A 66 -14.85 2.23 33.64
C ALA A 66 -13.32 2.41 33.64
N ILE A 67 -12.79 3.01 32.57
CA ILE A 67 -11.34 3.14 32.34
C ILE A 67 -10.96 4.62 32.11
N SER A 68 -9.75 4.98 32.55
CA SER A 68 -9.21 6.34 32.55
C SER A 68 -8.89 6.88 31.15
N LEU A 69 -8.95 8.21 31.03
CA LEU A 69 -8.56 8.94 29.82
C LEU A 69 -7.05 9.21 29.81
N GLN A 70 -6.39 8.77 28.74
CA GLN A 70 -5.10 9.29 28.28
C GLN A 70 -5.33 9.93 26.90
N VAL A 71 -4.55 10.95 26.55
CA VAL A 71 -4.80 11.82 25.38
C VAL A 71 -3.82 11.48 24.25
N ASP A 72 -4.29 11.53 22.99
CA ASP A 72 -3.44 11.32 21.81
C ASP A 72 -2.27 12.31 21.77
N PRO A 73 -1.01 11.84 21.74
CA PRO A 73 0.17 12.69 21.83
C PRO A 73 0.52 13.51 20.57
N ARG A 74 -0.36 13.63 19.54
CA ARG A 74 0.05 14.12 18.21
C ARG A 74 -0.69 15.34 17.65
N THR A 75 -2.02 15.39 17.64
CA THR A 75 -2.77 16.53 17.04
C THR A 75 -3.96 17.04 17.86
N ALA A 76 -4.59 16.20 18.70
CA ALA A 76 -5.69 16.60 19.57
C ALA A 76 -5.24 17.22 20.93
N ILE A 77 -3.94 17.33 21.19
CA ILE A 77 -3.41 18.00 22.38
C ILE A 77 -3.88 19.47 22.40
N GLY A 78 -4.46 19.90 23.52
CA GLY A 78 -4.80 21.30 23.74
C GLY A 78 -6.05 21.80 22.99
N ILE A 79 -6.81 20.91 22.33
CA ILE A 79 -8.13 21.26 21.79
C ILE A 79 -9.11 21.41 22.96
N ASP A 80 -9.57 22.63 23.19
CA ASP A 80 -10.60 22.93 24.18
C ASP A 80 -11.97 22.92 23.51
N GLU A 81 -12.75 21.86 23.74
CA GLU A 81 -14.14 21.74 23.28
C GLU A 81 -15.04 22.89 23.79
N THR A 82 -14.66 23.54 24.89
CA THR A 82 -15.45 24.59 25.51
C THR A 82 -15.13 26.00 25.02
N LYS A 83 -13.96 26.21 24.39
CA LYS A 83 -13.42 27.50 23.99
C LYS A 83 -14.22 28.14 22.85
N ILE A 84 -14.60 29.41 23.02
CA ILE A 84 -15.13 30.26 21.96
C ILE A 84 -14.23 31.49 21.84
N SER A 85 -13.50 31.59 20.72
CA SER A 85 -12.53 32.67 20.43
C SER A 85 -13.13 33.78 19.55
N ASN A 86 -14.18 33.45 18.78
CA ASN A 86 -14.87 34.37 17.88
C ASN A 86 -16.30 33.88 17.59
N VAL A 87 -17.18 34.82 17.23
CA VAL A 87 -18.59 34.56 16.91
C VAL A 87 -19.06 35.45 15.76
N TRP A 88 -19.63 34.84 14.72
CA TRP A 88 -20.52 35.53 13.77
C TRP A 88 -21.93 35.60 14.33
N VAL A 89 -22.52 36.80 14.35
CA VAL A 89 -23.87 37.06 14.87
C VAL A 89 -24.80 37.45 13.72
N PHE A 90 -25.95 36.79 13.63
CA PHE A 90 -26.99 37.03 12.63
C PHE A 90 -28.33 37.31 13.31
N GLN A 91 -29.10 38.26 12.78
CA GLN A 91 -30.45 38.59 13.27
C GLN A 91 -31.46 38.51 12.12
N TYR A 92 -32.51 37.73 12.34
CA TYR A 92 -33.65 37.60 11.45
C TYR A 92 -34.95 38.04 12.14
N SER A 93 -35.87 38.60 11.36
CA SER A 93 -37.24 38.88 11.77
C SER A 93 -38.03 37.59 12.08
N SER A 94 -39.21 37.74 12.69
CA SER A 94 -40.23 36.69 12.77
C SER A 94 -40.47 36.00 11.42
N THR A 95 -40.53 36.78 10.33
CA THR A 95 -40.68 36.33 8.93
C THR A 95 -39.42 35.69 8.31
N ARG A 96 -38.35 35.50 9.11
CA ARG A 96 -37.07 34.85 8.74
C ARG A 96 -36.24 35.59 7.68
N LYS A 97 -36.57 36.83 7.34
CA LYS A 97 -35.72 37.77 6.58
C LYS A 97 -34.71 38.46 7.49
N GLU A 98 -33.50 38.70 6.98
CA GLU A 98 -32.42 39.42 7.66
C GLU A 98 -32.87 40.82 8.12
N LEU A 99 -32.44 41.23 9.32
CA LEU A 99 -32.72 42.57 9.88
C LEU A 99 -31.49 43.48 9.92
N THR A 100 -30.29 42.93 10.01
CA THR A 100 -29.03 43.67 9.95
C THR A 100 -27.94 42.78 9.38
N GLN A 101 -26.98 43.39 8.68
CA GLN A 101 -25.79 42.70 8.19
C GLN A 101 -25.11 41.93 9.33
N PRO A 102 -24.74 40.66 9.13
CA PRO A 102 -24.06 39.89 10.16
C PRO A 102 -22.73 40.53 10.55
N LYS A 103 -22.37 40.38 11.84
CA LYS A 103 -21.16 40.98 12.42
C LYS A 103 -20.29 39.88 13.02
N TYR A 104 -18.97 40.00 12.82
CA TYR A 104 -17.96 39.12 13.41
C TYR A 104 -17.39 39.79 14.66
N TYR A 105 -17.30 39.04 15.75
CA TYR A 105 -16.75 39.47 17.03
C TYR A 105 -15.62 38.53 17.43
N THR A 106 -14.48 39.08 17.85
CA THR A 106 -13.42 38.35 18.58
C THR A 106 -13.68 38.44 20.08
N ILE A 107 -13.20 37.45 20.83
CA ILE A 107 -13.37 37.36 22.29
C ILE A 107 -11.99 37.37 22.96
N THR A 108 -11.84 38.26 23.95
CA THR A 108 -10.62 38.42 24.76
C THR A 108 -10.97 38.12 26.23
N ASP A 109 -11.04 36.84 26.54
CA ASP A 109 -11.13 36.19 27.86
C ASP A 109 -12.37 36.45 28.75
N ASN A 110 -13.10 37.55 28.57
CA ASN A 110 -14.36 37.78 29.31
C ASN A 110 -15.49 36.89 28.78
N LYS A 111 -16.12 36.10 29.67
CA LYS A 111 -17.31 35.25 29.36
C LYS A 111 -18.63 36.01 29.13
N ILE A 112 -18.56 37.32 28.89
CA ILE A 112 -19.71 38.16 28.49
C ILE A 112 -19.32 38.83 27.18
N LEU A 113 -20.14 38.67 26.15
CA LEU A 113 -19.98 39.40 24.89
C LEU A 113 -21.17 40.34 24.69
N ASP A 114 -20.84 41.59 24.35
CA ASP A 114 -21.79 42.65 24.00
C ASP A 114 -21.85 42.82 22.48
N VAL A 115 -23.05 42.72 21.90
CA VAL A 115 -23.28 42.78 20.43
C VAL A 115 -24.39 43.77 20.08
N MET A 116 -24.37 44.28 18.85
CA MET A 116 -25.21 45.44 18.45
C MET A 116 -26.24 45.05 17.37
N LEU A 117 -27.50 44.92 17.78
CA LEU A 117 -28.62 44.38 16.97
C LEU A 117 -29.77 45.41 16.85
N ARG A 118 -30.68 45.28 15.87
CA ARG A 118 -31.80 46.22 15.70
C ARG A 118 -32.99 45.89 16.63
N PRO A 119 -33.77 46.88 17.09
CA PRO A 119 -35.06 46.63 17.76
C PRO A 119 -36.01 45.84 16.86
N ALA A 120 -36.54 44.70 17.34
CA ALA A 120 -37.55 43.90 16.64
C ALA A 120 -38.14 42.80 17.53
N ILE A 121 -39.45 42.59 17.40
CA ILE A 121 -40.19 41.49 18.04
C ILE A 121 -39.87 40.13 17.42
N GLU A 122 -39.88 39.09 18.26
CA GLU A 122 -39.44 37.72 17.94
C GLU A 122 -38.14 37.63 17.11
N SER A 123 -37.15 38.48 17.40
CA SER A 123 -35.86 38.41 16.69
C SER A 123 -35.24 37.03 16.84
N ARG A 124 -35.05 36.35 15.71
CA ARG A 124 -34.46 35.02 15.61
C ARG A 124 -32.96 35.19 15.44
N LEU A 125 -32.21 34.86 16.49
CA LEU A 125 -30.78 35.12 16.57
C LEU A 125 -30.00 33.83 16.33
N VAL A 126 -28.94 33.92 15.53
CA VAL A 126 -27.99 32.82 15.30
C VAL A 126 -26.59 33.29 15.65
N PHE A 127 -25.85 32.47 16.37
CA PHE A 127 -24.47 32.70 16.80
C PHE A 127 -23.63 31.54 16.30
N LEU A 128 -22.74 31.79 15.34
CA LEU A 128 -21.85 30.79 14.73
C LEU A 128 -20.43 31.03 15.27
N ALA A 129 -19.98 30.16 16.15
CA ALA A 129 -18.72 30.28 16.86
C ALA A 129 -17.56 29.60 16.14
N ASN A 130 -16.35 30.14 16.35
CA ASN A 130 -15.06 29.56 15.96
C ASN A 130 -14.89 29.33 14.45
N THR A 131 -15.44 30.20 13.59
CA THR A 131 -15.11 30.16 12.15
C THR A 131 -13.68 30.60 11.86
N ASN A 132 -13.03 31.29 12.82
CA ASN A 132 -11.65 31.78 12.77
C ASN A 132 -11.35 32.68 11.55
N ASN A 133 -12.40 33.17 10.88
CA ASN A 133 -12.32 33.86 9.60
C ASN A 133 -13.35 35.01 9.55
N PRO A 134 -12.90 36.29 9.61
CA PRO A 134 -13.76 37.47 9.57
C PRO A 134 -14.29 37.80 8.17
N THR A 135 -13.90 37.07 7.12
CA THR A 135 -14.37 37.24 5.74
C THR A 135 -15.09 36.00 5.18
N TRP A 136 -15.35 34.99 6.01
CA TRP A 136 -16.03 33.74 5.61
C TRP A 136 -17.38 33.96 4.89
N ILE A 137 -18.08 35.05 5.22
CA ILE A 137 -19.40 35.41 4.66
C ILE A 137 -19.30 36.18 3.34
N THR A 138 -18.11 36.66 2.94
CA THR A 138 -17.94 37.50 1.76
C THR A 138 -18.43 36.78 0.51
N LYS A 139 -19.36 37.41 -0.22
CA LYS A 139 -20.09 36.85 -1.40
C LYS A 139 -21.06 35.69 -1.09
N LYS A 140 -21.40 35.41 0.17
CA LYS A 140 -22.45 34.44 0.54
C LYS A 140 -23.80 35.12 0.76
N ASP A 141 -24.83 34.59 0.11
CA ASP A 141 -26.21 35.02 0.36
C ASP A 141 -26.75 34.36 1.64
N VAL A 142 -27.05 35.20 2.63
CA VAL A 142 -27.61 34.81 3.93
C VAL A 142 -28.94 35.53 4.23
N SER A 143 -29.57 36.13 3.21
CA SER A 143 -30.67 37.10 3.35
C SER A 143 -31.94 36.53 4.00
N THR A 144 -32.01 35.21 4.18
CA THR A 144 -32.99 34.52 5.01
C THR A 144 -32.33 33.44 5.85
N LEU A 145 -32.95 33.08 6.97
CA LEU A 145 -32.47 32.02 7.86
C LEU A 145 -32.29 30.68 7.13
N THR A 146 -33.14 30.37 6.14
CA THR A 146 -33.02 29.18 5.28
C THR A 146 -31.74 29.21 4.46
N LYS A 147 -31.39 30.35 3.86
CA LYS A 147 -30.15 30.51 3.09
C LYS A 147 -28.92 30.37 3.98
N LEU A 148 -28.91 31.00 5.16
CA LEU A 148 -27.84 30.82 6.15
C LEU A 148 -27.67 29.34 6.53
N LYS A 149 -28.77 28.64 6.82
CA LYS A 149 -28.72 27.20 7.17
C LYS A 149 -28.27 26.30 6.01
N ALA A 150 -28.42 26.73 4.76
CA ALA A 150 -27.88 26.05 3.60
C ALA A 150 -26.36 26.29 3.39
N GLN A 151 -25.79 27.36 3.95
CA GLN A 151 -24.36 27.67 3.80
C GLN A 151 -23.45 26.61 4.45
N THR A 152 -22.26 26.46 3.86
CA THR A 152 -21.19 25.57 4.34
C THR A 152 -19.92 26.33 4.74
N ILE A 153 -19.14 25.67 5.58
CA ILE A 153 -17.74 25.97 5.90
C ILE A 153 -16.90 24.84 5.30
N THR A 154 -15.84 25.18 4.57
CA THR A 154 -14.91 24.20 4.00
C THR A 154 -13.73 24.02 4.95
N LEU A 155 -13.40 22.77 5.28
CA LEU A 155 -12.30 22.37 6.15
C LEU A 155 -11.56 21.24 5.44
N SER A 156 -10.46 21.56 4.77
CA SER A 156 -9.78 20.61 3.87
C SER A 156 -8.74 19.74 4.59
N THR A 157 -8.26 20.17 5.76
CA THR A 157 -7.22 19.51 6.55
C THR A 157 -7.70 19.21 7.98
N GLU A 158 -7.06 18.22 8.64
CA GLU A 158 -7.28 17.93 10.06
C GLU A 158 -7.05 19.18 10.93
N GLU A 159 -5.99 19.94 10.65
CA GLU A 159 -5.67 21.18 11.38
C GLU A 159 -6.78 22.25 11.25
N GLN A 160 -7.44 22.36 10.10
CA GLN A 160 -8.60 23.25 9.93
C GLN A 160 -9.82 22.79 10.73
N VAL A 161 -10.07 21.48 10.81
CA VAL A 161 -11.13 20.92 11.67
C VAL A 161 -10.85 21.21 13.15
N TYR A 162 -9.58 21.33 13.54
CA TYR A 162 -9.12 21.61 14.90
C TYR A 162 -8.89 23.11 15.19
N GLY A 163 -9.33 24.01 14.29
CA GLY A 163 -9.26 25.46 14.50
C GLY A 163 -7.87 26.07 14.34
N GLU A 164 -6.95 25.38 13.64
CA GLU A 164 -5.59 25.84 13.33
C GLU A 164 -4.84 26.26 14.61
N ALA A 165 -4.28 27.47 14.68
CA ALA A 165 -3.59 27.98 15.88
C ALA A 165 -4.53 28.25 17.07
N ASN A 166 -5.85 28.37 16.86
CA ASN A 166 -6.80 28.74 17.91
C ASN A 166 -7.20 27.56 18.81
N LYS A 167 -7.02 26.31 18.33
CA LYS A 167 -7.32 25.05 19.04
C LYS A 167 -8.73 25.02 19.64
N ASN A 168 -9.70 25.42 18.81
CA ASN A 168 -11.13 25.58 19.11
C ASN A 168 -11.99 24.86 18.06
N LEU A 169 -13.26 24.54 18.38
CA LEU A 169 -14.14 23.76 17.50
C LEU A 169 -15.36 24.54 17.05
N LEU A 170 -15.81 24.32 15.81
CA LEU A 170 -17.03 24.94 15.26
C LEU A 170 -18.28 24.59 16.09
N GLN A 171 -19.05 25.61 16.42
CA GLN A 171 -20.28 25.51 17.22
C GLN A 171 -21.35 26.49 16.75
N ILE A 172 -22.61 26.23 17.13
CA ILE A 172 -23.75 27.09 16.87
C ILE A 172 -24.70 27.21 18.08
N ALA A 173 -25.18 28.42 18.35
CA ALA A 173 -26.34 28.66 19.22
C ALA A 173 -27.44 29.40 18.43
N GLU A 174 -28.70 29.10 18.76
CA GLU A 174 -29.87 29.78 18.22
C GLU A 174 -30.80 30.18 19.38
N THR A 175 -31.41 31.36 19.31
CA THR A 175 -32.40 31.80 20.30
C THR A 175 -33.46 32.73 19.68
N THR A 176 -34.45 33.14 20.47
CA THR A 176 -35.51 34.09 20.07
C THR A 176 -35.74 35.09 21.19
N LYS A 177 -35.76 36.39 20.87
CA LYS A 177 -35.89 37.48 21.84
C LYS A 177 -36.57 38.70 21.21
N ASP A 178 -37.42 39.40 21.97
CA ASP A 178 -37.81 40.77 21.60
C ASP A 178 -36.66 41.73 21.94
N ILE A 179 -36.07 42.36 20.93
CA ILE A 179 -35.07 43.42 21.12
C ILE A 179 -35.82 44.74 21.25
N LYS A 180 -35.73 45.39 22.42
CA LYS A 180 -36.43 46.63 22.76
C LYS A 180 -35.50 47.84 22.63
N ALA A 181 -36.02 48.94 22.11
CA ALA A 181 -35.24 50.16 21.91
C ALA A 181 -34.91 50.87 23.23
N GLY A 182 -33.72 51.48 23.33
CA GLY A 182 -33.30 52.34 24.44
C GLY A 182 -33.06 51.64 25.78
N VAL A 183 -32.86 50.32 25.80
CA VAL A 183 -32.66 49.51 27.03
C VAL A 183 -31.64 48.40 26.80
N ASP A 184 -31.01 47.92 27.87
CA ASP A 184 -30.20 46.70 27.82
C ASP A 184 -31.06 45.47 27.48
N ASN A 185 -30.59 44.65 26.53
CA ASN A 185 -31.30 43.47 26.05
C ASN A 185 -30.53 42.17 26.37
N PRO A 186 -30.44 41.74 27.65
CA PRO A 186 -29.72 40.52 28.01
C PRO A 186 -30.41 39.25 27.48
N LEU A 187 -29.61 38.33 26.94
CA LEU A 187 -30.03 36.99 26.51
C LEU A 187 -29.83 35.92 27.60
N GLY A 188 -29.05 36.21 28.63
CA GLY A 188 -28.64 35.23 29.64
C GLY A 188 -27.51 34.33 29.13
N ILE A 189 -27.57 33.03 29.44
CA ILE A 189 -26.57 32.03 29.03
C ILE A 189 -27.05 31.31 27.77
N LEU A 190 -26.34 31.47 26.66
CA LEU A 190 -26.55 30.71 25.43
C LEU A 190 -25.85 29.34 25.50
N THR A 191 -26.54 28.29 25.04
CA THR A 191 -25.95 26.95 24.93
C THR A 191 -25.52 26.68 23.48
N PHE A 192 -24.22 26.63 23.26
CA PHE A 192 -23.62 26.33 21.96
C PHE A 192 -23.54 24.81 21.73
N ASN A 193 -23.90 24.36 20.53
CA ASN A 193 -23.88 22.95 20.12
C ASN A 193 -22.80 22.77 19.05
N HIS A 194 -22.00 21.71 19.14
CA HIS A 194 -20.95 21.45 18.15
C HIS A 194 -21.52 21.14 16.75
N LEU A 195 -20.84 21.66 15.72
CA LEU A 195 -21.10 21.34 14.31
C LEU A 195 -20.26 20.15 13.80
N LEU A 196 -19.34 19.65 14.63
CA LEU A 196 -18.50 18.48 14.39
C LEU A 196 -18.96 17.30 15.26
N ALA A 197 -18.60 16.08 14.88
CA ALA A 197 -18.69 14.89 15.70
C ALA A 197 -17.34 14.58 16.37
N LYS A 198 -17.36 13.81 17.46
CA LYS A 198 -16.15 13.29 18.13
C LYS A 198 -16.07 11.78 17.95
N ILE A 199 -14.89 11.28 17.59
CA ILE A 199 -14.56 9.86 17.59
C ILE A 199 -13.54 9.63 18.71
N ILE A 200 -13.78 8.64 19.57
CA ILE A 200 -12.79 8.12 20.52
C ILE A 200 -12.47 6.70 20.10
N PHE A 201 -11.26 6.45 19.60
CA PHE A 201 -10.80 5.14 19.15
C PHE A 201 -9.85 4.51 20.15
N SER A 202 -9.97 3.20 20.38
CA SER A 202 -8.96 2.39 21.05
C SER A 202 -8.99 0.94 20.53
N TYR A 203 -7.96 0.16 20.82
CA TYR A 203 -7.98 -1.29 20.56
C TYR A 203 -7.28 -2.09 21.66
N THR A 204 -7.67 -3.36 21.79
CA THR A 204 -7.13 -4.35 22.72
C THR A 204 -6.94 -5.69 22.02
N ARG A 205 -6.04 -6.54 22.54
CA ARG A 205 -5.86 -7.93 22.08
C ARG A 205 -6.12 -8.91 23.22
N GLU A 206 -6.88 -9.95 22.93
CA GLU A 206 -6.98 -11.14 23.78
C GLU A 206 -5.77 -12.06 23.59
N LYS A 207 -5.67 -13.11 24.40
CA LYS A 207 -4.53 -14.03 24.40
C LYS A 207 -4.38 -14.75 23.06
N GLU A 208 -5.50 -15.10 22.44
CA GLU A 208 -5.59 -15.79 21.15
C GLU A 208 -5.38 -14.85 19.94
N ALA A 209 -5.14 -13.55 20.18
CA ALA A 209 -4.87 -12.52 19.17
C ALA A 209 -3.54 -11.78 19.37
N GLN A 210 -2.64 -12.26 20.24
CA GLN A 210 -1.35 -11.60 20.50
C GLN A 210 -0.44 -11.51 19.26
N ASP A 211 -0.63 -12.43 18.31
CA ASP A 211 0.08 -12.46 17.04
C ASP A 211 -0.35 -11.36 16.06
N LEU A 212 -1.50 -10.71 16.27
CA LEU A 212 -1.97 -9.61 15.41
C LEU A 212 -1.23 -8.31 15.75
N ASN A 213 -0.24 -7.94 14.95
CA ASN A 213 0.51 -6.69 15.06
C ASN A 213 -0.20 -5.57 14.27
N VAL A 214 -1.01 -4.76 14.95
CA VAL A 214 -1.56 -3.53 14.35
C VAL A 214 -0.40 -2.61 13.97
N VAL A 215 -0.23 -2.31 12.68
CA VAL A 215 0.85 -1.45 12.16
C VAL A 215 0.37 -0.06 11.77
N GLN A 216 -0.89 0.11 11.43
CA GLN A 216 -1.42 1.39 10.95
C GLN A 216 -2.91 1.56 11.27
N LEU A 217 -3.31 2.81 11.54
CA LEU A 217 -4.69 3.29 11.60
C LEU A 217 -4.87 4.41 10.55
N ILE A 218 -5.99 4.40 9.83
CA ILE A 218 -6.43 5.49 8.94
C ILE A 218 -7.92 5.76 9.18
N LEU A 219 -8.31 7.04 9.28
CA LEU A 219 -9.70 7.47 9.18
C LEU A 219 -9.97 7.95 7.76
N ASN A 220 -10.97 7.39 7.10
CA ASN A 220 -11.28 7.60 5.68
C ASN A 220 -12.63 8.28 5.47
N LYS A 221 -12.83 8.86 4.27
CA LYS A 221 -14.12 9.46 3.83
C LYS A 221 -14.61 10.55 4.78
N ILE A 222 -13.69 11.40 5.24
CA ILE A 222 -13.98 12.58 6.08
C ILE A 222 -14.42 13.72 5.14
N PRO A 223 -15.66 14.24 5.23
CA PRO A 223 -16.10 15.31 4.35
C PRO A 223 -15.30 16.59 4.55
N SER A 224 -14.92 17.27 3.46
CA SER A 224 -14.25 18.57 3.56
C SER A 224 -15.21 19.74 3.87
N ILE A 225 -16.46 19.47 4.27
CA ILE A 225 -17.51 20.49 4.45
C ILE A 225 -18.37 20.26 5.70
N VAL A 226 -18.71 21.36 6.38
CA VAL A 226 -19.65 21.43 7.49
C VAL A 226 -20.80 22.36 7.08
N ARG A 227 -22.05 21.89 7.12
CA ARG A 227 -23.24 22.73 6.86
C ARG A 227 -23.66 23.45 8.14
N ILE A 228 -24.16 24.69 8.05
CA ILE A 228 -24.66 25.40 9.24
C ILE A 228 -25.94 24.74 9.77
N GLY A 229 -26.93 24.50 8.91
CA GLY A 229 -28.19 23.86 9.28
C GLY A 229 -28.08 22.35 9.42
N SER A 230 -28.51 21.82 10.57
CA SER A 230 -28.62 20.39 10.86
C SER A 230 -29.50 19.66 9.82
N PRO A 231 -29.11 18.48 9.32
CA PRO A 231 -29.92 17.71 8.37
C PRO A 231 -31.18 17.10 9.00
N ILE A 232 -32.29 17.14 8.26
CA ILE A 232 -33.65 16.88 8.77
C ILE A 232 -34.00 15.40 8.65
N GLY A 233 -34.55 14.80 9.72
CA GLY A 233 -34.99 13.40 9.71
C GLY A 233 -33.85 12.47 9.29
N ASN A 234 -34.04 11.72 8.20
CA ASN A 234 -33.07 10.79 7.63
C ASN A 234 -32.30 11.34 6.41
N GLU A 235 -32.22 12.67 6.25
CA GLU A 235 -31.45 13.32 5.19
C GLU A 235 -29.98 12.84 5.18
N LYS A 236 -29.51 12.33 4.03
CA LYS A 236 -28.10 12.03 3.81
C LYS A 236 -27.30 13.32 3.64
N PHE A 237 -26.12 13.40 4.25
CA PHE A 237 -25.23 14.54 4.09
C PHE A 237 -23.76 14.14 4.32
N PRO A 238 -22.82 14.49 3.41
CA PRO A 238 -23.07 15.09 2.11
C PRO A 238 -23.75 14.13 1.13
N VAL A 239 -24.21 14.66 0.00
CA VAL A 239 -24.96 13.94 -1.04
C VAL A 239 -24.09 13.81 -2.31
N GLY A 240 -24.18 12.66 -2.97
CA GLY A 240 -23.41 12.37 -4.18
C GLY A 240 -21.93 12.12 -3.91
N ASP A 241 -21.09 12.36 -4.90
CA ASP A 241 -19.64 12.37 -4.74
C ASP A 241 -19.18 13.75 -4.26
N PHE A 242 -18.58 13.76 -3.07
CA PHE A 242 -18.10 14.96 -2.40
C PHE A 242 -16.59 14.88 -2.15
N ASN A 243 -15.94 16.04 -2.06
CA ASN A 243 -14.55 16.12 -1.65
C ASN A 243 -14.41 15.57 -0.22
N SER A 244 -13.74 14.45 -0.09
CA SER A 244 -13.43 13.81 1.19
C SER A 244 -11.92 13.60 1.33
N SER A 245 -11.38 13.91 2.50
CA SER A 245 -10.00 13.59 2.87
C SER A 245 -9.93 12.36 3.77
N ASN A 246 -8.70 11.88 3.98
CA ASN A 246 -8.36 10.92 5.01
C ASN A 246 -7.41 11.62 6.00
N TYR A 247 -7.45 11.26 7.29
CA TYR A 247 -6.44 11.73 8.24
C TYR A 247 -5.15 10.91 8.13
N LEU A 248 -4.02 11.49 8.57
CA LEU A 248 -2.70 10.93 8.28
C LEU A 248 -2.51 9.55 8.94
N PRO A 249 -1.94 8.57 8.22
CA PRO A 249 -1.70 7.23 8.75
C PRO A 249 -0.70 7.25 9.90
N PHE A 250 -0.94 6.44 10.93
CA PHE A 250 0.00 6.26 12.05
C PHE A 250 -0.14 4.88 12.70
N LYS A 251 0.88 4.42 13.42
CA LYS A 251 0.80 3.20 14.24
C LYS A 251 0.15 3.51 15.60
N PRO A 252 -1.04 2.97 15.92
CA PRO A 252 -1.65 3.15 17.25
C PRO A 252 -0.95 2.26 18.30
N ILE A 253 -1.12 2.62 19.56
CA ILE A 253 -0.65 1.88 20.74
C ILE A 253 -1.86 1.19 21.38
N GLU A 254 -1.71 -0.08 21.76
CA GLU A 254 -2.78 -0.84 22.40
C GLU A 254 -3.23 -0.17 23.72
N LYS A 255 -4.51 -0.27 24.07
CA LYS A 255 -5.13 0.30 25.28
C LYS A 255 -5.01 1.83 25.41
N THR A 256 -4.54 2.53 24.37
CA THR A 256 -4.48 3.99 24.30
C THR A 256 -5.73 4.54 23.64
N ASN A 257 -6.28 5.64 24.19
CA ASN A 257 -7.42 6.35 23.62
C ASN A 257 -6.94 7.45 22.66
N TYR A 258 -7.43 7.40 21.42
CA TYR A 258 -7.19 8.38 20.37
C TYR A 258 -8.45 9.21 20.14
N VAL A 259 -8.31 10.54 20.06
CA VAL A 259 -9.45 11.46 19.94
C VAL A 259 -9.36 12.22 18.63
N PHE A 260 -10.42 12.13 17.83
CA PHE A 260 -10.56 12.85 16.56
C PHE A 260 -11.85 13.65 16.56
N TYR A 261 -11.83 14.80 15.89
CA TYR A 261 -13.06 15.52 15.54
C TYR A 261 -13.24 15.45 14.03
N VAL A 262 -14.47 15.25 13.55
CA VAL A 262 -14.77 15.12 12.11
C VAL A 262 -16.05 15.87 11.75
N PRO A 263 -16.16 16.44 10.54
CA PRO A 263 -17.44 16.85 9.98
C PRO A 263 -18.45 15.69 9.90
N GLU A 264 -19.75 16.01 9.95
CA GLU A 264 -20.78 14.97 9.92
C GLU A 264 -20.81 14.24 8.56
N ASN A 265 -20.94 12.92 8.59
CA ASN A 265 -21.07 12.07 7.42
C ASN A 265 -22.23 11.10 7.65
N ARG A 266 -23.39 11.42 7.09
CA ARG A 266 -24.67 10.74 7.26
C ARG A 266 -25.03 9.99 5.99
N GLN A 267 -24.77 8.69 5.93
CA GLN A 267 -25.06 7.88 4.73
C GLN A 267 -26.26 6.94 4.85
N GLY A 268 -27.04 7.05 5.94
CA GLY A 268 -28.28 6.29 6.16
C GLY A 268 -28.10 5.08 7.08
N LYS A 269 -29.15 4.27 7.21
CA LYS A 269 -29.11 2.96 7.86
C LYS A 269 -29.50 1.88 6.84
N SER A 270 -29.03 0.66 7.02
CA SER A 270 -29.30 -0.48 6.14
C SER A 270 -30.26 -1.51 6.77
N SER A 271 -30.44 -2.67 6.12
CA SER A 271 -31.36 -3.74 6.53
C SER A 271 -30.80 -4.66 7.62
N ASN A 272 -29.48 -4.81 7.67
CA ASN A 272 -28.75 -5.80 8.43
C ASN A 272 -29.05 -5.80 9.95
N GLN A 273 -29.03 -6.99 10.56
CA GLN A 273 -29.22 -7.20 11.99
C GLN A 273 -28.09 -8.04 12.64
N ILE A 274 -27.02 -8.37 11.90
CA ILE A 274 -25.91 -9.24 12.34
C ILE A 274 -24.61 -8.43 12.41
N GLU A 275 -23.97 -8.35 13.57
CA GLU A 275 -22.83 -7.45 13.82
C GLU A 275 -21.64 -7.66 12.86
N GLY A 276 -21.28 -8.92 12.55
CA GLY A 276 -20.19 -9.23 11.62
C GLY A 276 -20.47 -8.76 10.19
N GLU A 277 -21.73 -8.85 9.76
CA GLU A 277 -22.16 -8.59 8.39
C GLU A 277 -22.39 -7.10 8.08
N LYS A 278 -22.22 -6.19 9.06
CA LYS A 278 -22.48 -4.74 8.86
C LYS A 278 -21.75 -4.16 7.66
N ASN A 279 -20.54 -4.61 7.37
CA ASN A 279 -19.76 -4.10 6.24
C ASN A 279 -20.39 -4.41 4.87
N ASN A 280 -21.28 -5.41 4.77
CA ASN A 280 -21.86 -5.87 3.51
C ASN A 280 -22.80 -4.85 2.85
N GLU A 281 -23.48 -4.05 3.65
CA GLU A 281 -24.42 -3.02 3.18
C GLU A 281 -23.84 -1.59 3.31
N ALA A 282 -22.51 -1.48 3.49
CA ALA A 282 -21.84 -0.21 3.74
C ALA A 282 -21.88 0.75 2.53
N PRO A 283 -22.40 1.98 2.66
CA PRO A 283 -22.42 2.94 1.56
C PRO A 283 -21.01 3.40 1.14
N ASN A 284 -20.74 3.48 -0.17
CA ASN A 284 -19.45 3.88 -0.78
C ASN A 284 -18.79 5.15 -0.21
N ASN A 285 -19.58 6.09 0.35
CA ASN A 285 -19.11 7.37 0.89
C ASN A 285 -19.28 7.47 2.43
N ALA A 286 -19.54 6.36 3.13
CA ALA A 286 -19.60 6.33 4.59
C ALA A 286 -18.20 6.49 5.22
N PHE A 287 -18.14 7.18 6.36
CA PHE A 287 -16.93 7.31 7.16
C PHE A 287 -16.49 5.95 7.70
N SER A 288 -15.21 5.62 7.57
CA SER A 288 -14.66 4.34 8.02
C SER A 288 -13.29 4.47 8.67
N ILE A 289 -13.03 3.58 9.60
CA ILE A 289 -11.73 3.40 10.26
C ILE A 289 -11.10 2.13 9.66
N LYS A 290 -9.94 2.25 9.03
CA LYS A 290 -9.14 1.11 8.54
C LYS A 290 -7.97 0.88 9.49
N LEU A 291 -7.76 -0.35 9.93
CA LEU A 291 -6.50 -0.80 10.52
C LEU A 291 -5.80 -1.70 9.50
N SER A 292 -4.49 -1.49 9.29
CA SER A 292 -3.65 -2.53 8.70
C SER A 292 -2.96 -3.29 9.84
N ILE A 293 -3.07 -4.62 9.78
CA ILE A 293 -2.60 -5.58 10.77
C ILE A 293 -1.68 -6.58 10.07
N GLU A 294 -0.48 -6.78 10.61
CA GLU A 294 0.37 -7.91 10.21
C GLU A 294 0.09 -9.09 11.13
N SER A 295 -0.27 -10.23 10.57
CA SER A 295 -0.43 -11.48 11.32
C SER A 295 0.93 -12.15 11.51
N LYS A 296 1.37 -12.32 12.75
CA LYS A 296 2.50 -13.20 13.06
C LYS A 296 2.14 -14.69 12.95
N THR A 297 0.87 -15.06 12.78
CA THR A 297 0.45 -16.47 12.69
C THR A 297 0.59 -17.02 11.27
N ASP A 298 0.47 -16.19 10.23
CA ASP A 298 0.56 -16.61 8.81
C ASP A 298 1.55 -15.77 7.99
N GLY A 299 1.95 -14.59 8.49
CA GLY A 299 2.81 -13.64 7.77
C GLY A 299 2.07 -12.71 6.80
N GLY A 300 0.75 -12.82 6.73
CA GLY A 300 -0.13 -11.99 5.92
C GLY A 300 -0.34 -10.59 6.48
N GLN A 301 -0.80 -9.70 5.60
CA GLN A 301 -1.21 -8.35 5.94
C GLN A 301 -2.71 -8.20 5.69
N TYR A 302 -3.42 -7.59 6.64
CA TYR A 302 -4.88 -7.58 6.69
C TYR A 302 -5.44 -6.18 6.95
N ALA A 303 -6.47 -5.84 6.20
CA ALA A 303 -7.24 -4.62 6.19
C ALA A 303 -8.55 -4.79 6.97
N TYR A 304 -8.52 -4.48 8.28
CA TYR A 304 -9.72 -4.46 9.12
C TYR A 304 -10.44 -3.13 8.89
N THR A 305 -11.66 -3.16 8.34
CA THR A 305 -12.46 -1.95 8.06
C THR A 305 -13.69 -1.90 8.96
N ILE A 306 -13.93 -0.75 9.59
CA ILE A 306 -15.00 -0.55 10.58
C ILE A 306 -15.78 0.71 10.23
N PHE A 307 -17.12 0.62 10.23
CA PHE A 307 -18.02 1.75 10.02
C PHE A 307 -18.76 2.11 11.32
N PRO A 308 -18.36 3.18 12.04
CA PRO A 308 -19.07 3.64 13.22
C PRO A 308 -20.43 4.30 12.89
N GLY A 309 -21.34 4.30 13.85
CA GLY A 309 -22.67 4.89 13.76
C GLY A 309 -23.39 4.73 15.10
N GLU A 310 -24.71 4.93 15.16
CA GLU A 310 -25.45 4.77 16.43
C GLU A 310 -25.45 3.32 16.96
N ASN A 311 -25.25 2.32 16.10
CA ASN A 311 -25.17 0.90 16.47
C ASN A 311 -24.10 0.14 15.66
N VAL A 312 -23.81 -1.09 16.08
CA VAL A 312 -22.89 -2.04 15.41
C VAL A 312 -23.56 -2.93 14.36
N LEU A 313 -24.83 -2.67 14.01
CA LEU A 313 -25.61 -3.53 13.09
C LEU A 313 -25.78 -2.92 11.69
N ASN A 314 -26.29 -1.69 11.59
CA ASN A 314 -26.79 -1.13 10.33
C ASN A 314 -26.66 0.40 10.19
N ASP A 315 -26.14 1.13 11.18
CA ASP A 315 -26.07 2.59 11.13
C ASP A 315 -24.73 3.12 10.56
N PHE A 316 -24.78 3.93 9.51
CA PHE A 316 -23.61 4.55 8.87
C PHE A 316 -23.62 6.10 8.98
N ASN A 317 -24.13 6.64 10.10
CA ASN A 317 -24.26 8.07 10.32
C ASN A 317 -23.37 8.57 11.46
N ILE A 318 -22.33 9.31 11.08
CA ILE A 318 -21.58 10.19 11.96
C ILE A 318 -22.30 11.54 12.00
N GLN A 319 -22.90 11.87 13.14
CA GLN A 319 -23.73 13.05 13.34
C GLN A 319 -23.02 14.09 14.22
N ARG A 320 -23.19 15.38 13.90
CA ARG A 320 -22.69 16.51 14.70
C ARG A 320 -23.12 16.42 16.18
N GLY A 321 -22.25 16.84 17.10
CA GLY A 321 -22.53 16.88 18.55
C GLY A 321 -22.67 15.51 19.23
N LYS A 322 -22.41 14.40 18.52
CA LYS A 322 -22.30 13.05 19.09
C LYS A 322 -20.84 12.67 19.33
N CYS A 323 -20.61 11.82 20.33
CA CYS A 323 -19.34 11.18 20.62
C CYS A 323 -19.45 9.67 20.40
N TYR A 324 -18.75 9.16 19.39
CA TYR A 324 -18.70 7.73 19.05
C TYR A 324 -17.49 7.09 19.70
N LYS A 325 -17.69 6.18 20.64
CA LYS A 325 -16.63 5.35 21.22
C LYS A 325 -16.47 4.09 20.36
N VAL A 326 -15.29 3.87 19.83
CA VAL A 326 -14.95 2.73 18.96
C VAL A 326 -13.80 1.97 19.60
N THR A 327 -14.13 0.91 20.35
CA THR A 327 -13.15 0.01 20.96
C THR A 327 -13.10 -1.28 20.17
N ILE A 328 -11.96 -1.57 19.54
CA ILE A 328 -11.77 -2.81 18.78
C ILE A 328 -11.12 -3.85 19.69
N LYS A 329 -11.86 -4.94 19.96
CA LYS A 329 -11.35 -6.12 20.67
C LYS A 329 -10.92 -7.15 19.64
N LEU A 330 -9.63 -7.34 19.44
CA LEU A 330 -9.09 -8.43 18.61
C LEU A 330 -9.12 -9.71 19.46
N THR A 331 -10.00 -10.65 19.11
CA THR A 331 -10.31 -11.84 19.93
C THR A 331 -9.56 -13.10 19.49
N SER A 332 -9.30 -13.24 18.19
CA SER A 332 -8.50 -14.33 17.61
C SER A 332 -7.84 -13.87 16.30
N THR A 333 -7.12 -14.77 15.63
CA THR A 333 -6.59 -14.56 14.26
C THR A 333 -7.57 -14.93 13.15
N ALA A 334 -8.77 -15.42 13.46
CA ALA A 334 -9.79 -15.75 12.47
C ALA A 334 -10.31 -14.48 11.75
N THR A 335 -10.54 -14.59 10.45
CA THR A 335 -11.01 -13.52 9.57
C THR A 335 -12.53 -13.61 9.34
N ASP A 336 -13.16 -12.46 9.07
CA ASP A 336 -14.54 -12.34 8.60
C ASP A 336 -14.64 -11.26 7.51
N GLU A 337 -15.83 -10.96 7.00
CA GLU A 337 -16.05 -9.97 5.91
C GLU A 337 -15.59 -8.54 6.25
N ARG A 338 -15.27 -8.24 7.51
CA ARG A 338 -14.66 -6.97 7.93
C ARG A 338 -13.15 -6.93 7.68
N VAL A 339 -12.55 -8.07 7.33
CA VAL A 339 -11.11 -8.30 7.19
C VAL A 339 -10.78 -8.72 5.76
N LEU A 340 -10.28 -7.78 4.96
CA LEU A 340 -9.74 -8.10 3.64
C LEU A 340 -8.23 -8.37 3.75
N ALA A 341 -7.67 -9.27 2.96
CA ALA A 341 -6.22 -9.35 2.79
C ALA A 341 -5.73 -8.11 2.03
N ASP A 342 -4.65 -7.46 2.49
CA ASP A 342 -4.04 -6.35 1.73
C ASP A 342 -3.48 -6.92 0.40
N PRO A 343 -3.76 -6.28 -0.74
CA PRO A 343 -3.74 -6.95 -2.04
C PRO A 343 -2.33 -7.11 -2.62
N ALA A 344 -2.01 -8.31 -3.10
CA ALA A 344 -0.70 -8.68 -3.63
C ALA A 344 -0.82 -9.56 -4.90
N ASN A 345 0.30 -10.10 -5.39
CA ASN A 345 0.32 -11.13 -6.44
C ASN A 345 0.43 -12.56 -5.88
N CYS A 346 1.00 -12.71 -4.69
CA CYS A 346 1.02 -13.94 -3.92
C CYS A 346 0.30 -13.73 -2.58
N PHE A 347 -0.57 -14.65 -2.19
CA PHE A 347 -1.14 -14.73 -0.85
C PHE A 347 -0.59 -15.97 -0.14
N VAL A 348 0.05 -15.77 1.02
CA VAL A 348 0.51 -16.87 1.88
C VAL A 348 -0.60 -17.21 2.86
N MET A 349 -0.94 -18.48 2.95
CA MET A 349 -2.06 -19.00 3.74
C MET A 349 -1.64 -20.25 4.51
N SER A 350 -2.29 -20.51 5.64
CA SER A 350 -2.22 -21.81 6.30
C SER A 350 -3.17 -22.81 5.62
N PRO A 351 -2.96 -24.13 5.76
CA PRO A 351 -3.98 -25.13 5.44
C PRO A 351 -5.31 -24.87 6.17
N GLU A 352 -6.42 -25.29 5.57
CA GLU A 352 -7.79 -25.19 6.09
C GLU A 352 -8.24 -23.76 6.49
N SER A 353 -7.63 -22.72 5.89
CA SER A 353 -7.90 -21.30 6.17
C SER A 353 -8.65 -20.61 5.03
N SER A 354 -9.02 -19.33 5.22
CA SER A 354 -9.73 -18.53 4.20
C SER A 354 -9.31 -17.06 4.19
N ILE A 355 -9.27 -16.47 3.00
CA ILE A 355 -9.08 -15.03 2.76
C ILE A 355 -10.19 -14.47 1.88
N ILE A 356 -10.44 -13.17 2.03
CA ILE A 356 -11.28 -12.34 1.17
C ILE A 356 -10.43 -11.15 0.72
N PHE A 357 -10.50 -10.72 -0.54
CA PHE A 357 -9.82 -9.49 -1.00
C PHE A 357 -10.61 -8.75 -2.09
N ASP A 358 -10.42 -7.43 -2.18
CA ASP A 358 -10.92 -6.61 -3.29
C ASP A 358 -9.97 -6.78 -4.50
N PRO A 359 -10.41 -7.41 -5.60
CA PRO A 359 -9.56 -7.69 -6.74
C PRO A 359 -9.37 -6.48 -7.68
N TYR A 360 -9.90 -5.29 -7.35
CA TYR A 360 -9.73 -4.05 -8.12
C TYR A 360 -8.75 -3.07 -7.47
N VAL A 361 -8.27 -3.35 -6.26
CA VAL A 361 -7.33 -2.49 -5.53
C VAL A 361 -5.92 -3.08 -5.59
N ARG A 362 -4.98 -2.32 -6.13
CA ARG A 362 -3.53 -2.47 -5.90
C ARG A 362 -2.90 -1.08 -5.81
N PRO A 363 -2.16 -0.75 -4.72
CA PRO A 363 -1.56 0.57 -4.54
C PRO A 363 -0.22 0.74 -5.27
N GLU A 364 0.43 -0.35 -5.70
CA GLU A 364 1.72 -0.27 -6.39
C GLU A 364 1.64 0.51 -7.71
N SER A 365 2.67 1.31 -7.97
CA SER A 365 2.82 2.09 -9.21
C SER A 365 4.27 2.18 -9.71
N GLY A 366 5.17 1.36 -9.14
CA GLY A 366 6.55 1.24 -9.59
C GLY A 366 6.65 0.98 -11.09
N GLY A 367 7.57 1.68 -11.76
CA GLY A 367 7.71 1.64 -13.21
C GLY A 367 6.63 2.39 -14.00
N GLY A 368 5.69 3.09 -13.35
CA GLY A 368 4.55 3.74 -14.01
C GLY A 368 3.43 2.77 -14.41
N PHE A 369 3.46 1.53 -13.91
CA PHE A 369 2.44 0.52 -14.18
C PHE A 369 1.28 0.64 -13.20
N TYR A 370 0.10 1.03 -13.68
CA TYR A 370 -1.11 1.20 -12.86
C TYR A 370 -2.09 0.04 -13.05
N TYR A 371 -2.50 -0.59 -11.95
CA TYR A 371 -3.37 -1.79 -11.97
C TYR A 371 -4.68 -1.61 -12.74
N LYS A 372 -5.32 -0.44 -12.56
CA LYS A 372 -6.55 -0.03 -13.25
C LYS A 372 -6.48 -0.06 -14.79
N ASN A 373 -5.28 -0.10 -15.36
CA ASN A 373 -5.11 -0.21 -16.81
C ASN A 373 -5.49 -1.62 -17.31
N TYR A 374 -5.42 -2.64 -16.44
CA TYR A 374 -5.63 -4.05 -16.75
C TYR A 374 -6.92 -4.61 -16.12
N VAL A 375 -7.24 -4.22 -14.89
CA VAL A 375 -8.44 -4.66 -14.14
C VAL A 375 -9.21 -3.43 -13.65
N ASN A 376 -10.45 -3.26 -14.08
CA ASN A 376 -11.26 -2.07 -13.75
C ASN A 376 -12.77 -2.38 -13.81
N LYS A 377 -13.45 -2.29 -12.66
CA LYS A 377 -14.90 -2.53 -12.53
C LYS A 377 -15.78 -1.58 -13.35
N ASN A 378 -15.24 -0.45 -13.78
CA ASN A 378 -15.95 0.54 -14.61
C ASN A 378 -15.76 0.32 -16.13
N GLU A 379 -14.94 -0.64 -16.56
CA GLU A 379 -14.71 -0.96 -17.98
C GLU A 379 -15.13 -2.41 -18.25
N ILE A 380 -16.17 -2.65 -19.05
CA ILE A 380 -16.79 -3.98 -19.21
C ILE A 380 -15.77 -5.07 -19.62
N SER A 381 -14.82 -4.76 -20.51
CA SER A 381 -13.78 -5.70 -20.95
C SER A 381 -12.74 -6.04 -19.87
N LYS A 382 -12.65 -5.23 -18.81
CA LYS A 382 -11.73 -5.36 -17.66
C LYS A 382 -12.46 -5.58 -16.33
N LYS A 383 -13.78 -5.73 -16.33
CA LYS A 383 -14.54 -6.17 -15.16
C LYS A 383 -14.45 -7.69 -15.04
N ILE A 384 -14.17 -8.16 -13.83
CA ILE A 384 -14.18 -9.57 -13.48
C ILE A 384 -15.63 -10.05 -13.39
N ALA A 385 -15.94 -11.15 -14.06
CA ALA A 385 -17.23 -11.84 -14.06
C ALA A 385 -17.21 -13.13 -13.24
N ARG A 386 -16.05 -13.79 -13.13
CA ARG A 386 -15.80 -14.96 -12.26
C ARG A 386 -14.31 -15.09 -11.93
N VAL A 387 -14.01 -15.88 -10.91
CA VAL A 387 -12.67 -16.42 -10.63
C VAL A 387 -12.73 -17.93 -10.55
N ASP A 388 -11.66 -18.60 -10.98
CA ASP A 388 -11.50 -20.06 -10.89
C ASP A 388 -10.05 -20.42 -10.60
N ILE A 389 -9.81 -21.62 -10.09
CA ILE A 389 -8.48 -22.22 -10.01
C ILE A 389 -8.02 -22.50 -11.45
N LEU A 390 -6.89 -21.90 -11.85
CA LEU A 390 -6.24 -22.22 -13.13
C LEU A 390 -5.46 -23.53 -12.98
N TRP A 391 -4.60 -23.63 -11.97
CA TRP A 391 -3.95 -24.89 -11.58
C TRP A 391 -3.65 -24.93 -10.08
N GLN A 392 -3.52 -26.13 -9.50
CA GLN A 392 -3.14 -26.37 -8.11
C GLN A 392 -2.27 -27.63 -7.96
N THR A 393 -1.50 -27.76 -6.87
CA THR A 393 -0.74 -28.98 -6.52
C THR A 393 -1.48 -29.79 -5.43
N LYS A 394 -0.90 -30.93 -5.02
CA LYS A 394 -1.35 -31.73 -3.85
C LYS A 394 -0.19 -32.06 -2.90
N GLU A 395 -0.50 -32.35 -1.64
CA GLU A 395 0.42 -32.97 -0.66
C GLU A 395 -0.14 -34.35 -0.29
N GLY A 396 0.54 -35.42 -0.72
CA GLY A 396 -0.07 -36.76 -0.68
C GLY A 396 -1.26 -36.80 -1.62
N GLU A 397 -2.47 -37.05 -1.10
CA GLU A 397 -3.73 -36.97 -1.86
C GLU A 397 -4.56 -35.72 -1.56
N GLU A 398 -4.08 -34.83 -0.67
CA GLU A 398 -4.80 -33.62 -0.30
C GLU A 398 -4.45 -32.48 -1.27
N LEU A 399 -5.43 -32.04 -2.06
CA LEU A 399 -5.31 -30.87 -2.94
C LEU A 399 -5.16 -29.58 -2.12
N VAL A 400 -4.39 -28.62 -2.66
CA VAL A 400 -4.06 -27.35 -1.99
C VAL A 400 -5.27 -26.43 -1.80
N ILE A 401 -6.22 -26.43 -2.74
CA ILE A 401 -7.52 -25.78 -2.58
C ILE A 401 -8.61 -26.84 -2.50
N GLY A 402 -8.69 -27.74 -3.50
CA GLY A 402 -9.69 -28.79 -3.59
C GLY A 402 -10.48 -28.77 -4.90
N ASN A 403 -11.53 -29.59 -4.98
CA ASN A 403 -12.48 -29.58 -6.09
C ASN A 403 -13.46 -28.41 -5.94
N ASN A 404 -13.38 -27.44 -6.84
CA ASN A 404 -14.18 -26.22 -6.87
C ASN A 404 -15.31 -26.26 -7.93
N ILE A 405 -15.73 -27.44 -8.40
CA ILE A 405 -16.85 -27.57 -9.36
C ILE A 405 -18.15 -26.89 -8.90
N ASP A 406 -18.33 -26.79 -7.57
CA ASP A 406 -19.46 -26.13 -6.91
C ASP A 406 -19.32 -24.59 -6.80
N GLY A 407 -18.16 -24.00 -7.14
CA GLY A 407 -17.87 -22.57 -6.97
C GLY A 407 -17.89 -22.10 -5.52
N LYS A 408 -17.35 -22.90 -4.59
CA LYS A 408 -17.42 -22.68 -3.12
C LYS A 408 -16.06 -22.49 -2.43
N LEU A 409 -14.95 -22.82 -3.10
CA LEU A 409 -13.58 -22.72 -2.57
C LEU A 409 -12.83 -21.53 -3.17
N VAL A 410 -13.13 -21.18 -4.43
CA VAL A 410 -12.70 -19.95 -5.10
C VAL A 410 -13.92 -19.38 -5.81
N LEU A 411 -14.34 -18.17 -5.42
CA LEU A 411 -15.52 -17.50 -5.98
C LEU A 411 -15.39 -15.98 -5.99
N LEU A 412 -16.21 -15.33 -6.82
CA LEU A 412 -16.47 -13.89 -6.82
C LEU A 412 -17.84 -13.67 -6.19
N ASP A 413 -17.95 -12.83 -5.16
CA ASP A 413 -19.22 -12.54 -4.49
C ASP A 413 -20.04 -11.43 -5.19
N ASN A 414 -21.24 -11.17 -4.68
CA ASN A 414 -22.15 -10.15 -5.22
C ASN A 414 -21.68 -8.70 -5.00
N LYS A 415 -20.55 -8.48 -4.33
CA LYS A 415 -19.89 -7.19 -4.10
C LYS A 415 -18.63 -7.04 -4.97
N ASP A 416 -18.41 -7.99 -5.89
CA ASP A 416 -17.21 -8.21 -6.69
C ASP A 416 -15.93 -8.51 -5.87
N LEU A 417 -16.04 -9.05 -4.64
CA LEU A 417 -14.89 -9.50 -3.83
C LEU A 417 -14.50 -10.94 -4.16
N VAL A 418 -13.21 -11.27 -4.08
CA VAL A 418 -12.71 -12.64 -4.27
C VAL A 418 -12.54 -13.33 -2.92
N HIS A 419 -13.16 -14.50 -2.78
CA HIS A 419 -13.03 -15.40 -1.64
C HIS A 419 -12.19 -16.61 -2.03
N VAL A 420 -11.26 -17.02 -1.17
CA VAL A 420 -10.42 -18.23 -1.34
C VAL A 420 -10.39 -19.01 -0.02
N LYS A 421 -10.68 -20.31 -0.08
CA LYS A 421 -10.56 -21.26 1.03
C LYS A 421 -9.62 -22.41 0.66
N THR A 422 -8.69 -22.74 1.54
CA THR A 422 -7.65 -23.76 1.29
C THR A 422 -8.04 -25.15 1.81
N GLY A 423 -7.46 -26.17 1.19
CA GLY A 423 -7.52 -27.55 1.65
C GLY A 423 -6.46 -27.84 2.72
N LYS A 424 -6.25 -29.13 3.02
CA LYS A 424 -5.24 -29.58 4.00
C LYS A 424 -3.82 -29.64 3.44
N GLY A 425 -3.70 -29.78 2.12
CA GLY A 425 -2.42 -29.96 1.46
C GLY A 425 -1.60 -28.67 1.41
N ASN A 426 -0.31 -28.79 1.67
CA ASN A 426 0.65 -27.71 1.48
C ASN A 426 1.13 -27.67 0.03
N GLY A 427 1.44 -26.48 -0.48
CA GLY A 427 1.85 -26.30 -1.87
C GLY A 427 1.28 -25.03 -2.48
N ASN A 428 0.92 -25.10 -3.75
CA ASN A 428 0.64 -23.93 -4.58
C ASN A 428 -0.63 -24.09 -5.40
N ALA A 429 -1.30 -22.98 -5.63
CA ALA A 429 -2.29 -22.83 -6.69
C ALA A 429 -2.13 -21.48 -7.38
N VAL A 430 -2.62 -21.37 -8.61
CA VAL A 430 -2.87 -20.09 -9.28
C VAL A 430 -4.35 -20.00 -9.53
N ILE A 431 -4.99 -18.95 -9.02
CA ILE A 431 -6.36 -18.58 -9.37
C ILE A 431 -6.33 -17.49 -10.45
N ALA A 432 -7.32 -17.46 -11.33
CA ALA A 432 -7.42 -16.47 -12.41
C ALA A 432 -8.79 -15.78 -12.39
N ALA A 433 -8.79 -14.48 -12.65
CA ALA A 433 -9.98 -13.66 -12.88
C ALA A 433 -10.28 -13.56 -14.36
N TYR A 434 -11.56 -13.75 -14.73
CA TYR A 434 -12.01 -13.78 -16.11
C TYR A 434 -13.10 -12.72 -16.36
N ASN A 435 -13.10 -12.10 -17.54
CA ASN A 435 -14.20 -11.24 -17.99
C ASN A 435 -15.39 -12.06 -18.55
N THR A 436 -16.46 -11.37 -18.97
CA THR A 436 -17.66 -12.02 -19.55
C THR A 436 -17.39 -12.73 -20.87
N GLN A 437 -16.28 -12.45 -21.54
CA GLN A 437 -15.78 -13.13 -22.74
C GLN A 437 -14.90 -14.36 -22.41
N ASN A 438 -14.79 -14.76 -21.15
CA ASN A 438 -13.90 -15.83 -20.65
C ASN A 438 -12.40 -15.59 -20.90
N GLN A 439 -11.98 -14.34 -21.11
CA GLN A 439 -10.56 -13.97 -21.18
C GLN A 439 -10.03 -13.75 -19.76
N ILE A 440 -8.84 -14.26 -19.45
CA ILE A 440 -8.14 -13.96 -18.19
C ILE A 440 -7.76 -12.48 -18.19
N LEU A 441 -8.01 -11.77 -17.09
CA LEU A 441 -7.57 -10.38 -16.88
C LEU A 441 -6.37 -10.29 -15.94
N TRP A 442 -6.36 -11.16 -14.93
CA TRP A 442 -5.31 -11.25 -13.93
C TRP A 442 -5.30 -12.64 -13.31
N SER A 443 -4.22 -12.95 -12.58
CA SER A 443 -4.09 -14.18 -11.81
C SER A 443 -3.22 -13.96 -10.58
N TRP A 444 -3.50 -14.73 -9.53
CA TRP A 444 -2.85 -14.64 -8.22
C TRP A 444 -2.33 -16.01 -7.81
N HIS A 445 -1.14 -16.04 -7.22
CA HIS A 445 -0.54 -17.22 -6.61
C HIS A 445 -1.09 -17.37 -5.18
N ILE A 446 -1.68 -18.52 -4.88
CA ILE A 446 -2.07 -18.93 -3.53
C ILE A 446 -1.00 -19.92 -3.05
N TRP A 447 -0.32 -19.58 -1.96
CA TRP A 447 0.77 -20.38 -1.39
C TRP A 447 0.38 -20.89 -0.01
N VAL A 448 0.08 -22.18 0.08
CA VAL A 448 -0.40 -22.80 1.32
C VAL A 448 0.77 -23.47 2.02
N ASN A 449 1.16 -22.95 3.19
CA ASN A 449 2.36 -23.42 3.89
C ASN A 449 2.26 -23.28 5.42
N LYS A 450 2.13 -24.42 6.11
CA LYS A 450 2.13 -24.61 7.57
C LYS A 450 3.45 -24.28 8.29
N ASN A 451 4.54 -24.06 7.54
CA ASN A 451 5.80 -23.52 8.06
C ASN A 451 5.85 -21.98 7.98
N GLU A 452 4.77 -21.37 7.49
CA GLU A 452 4.43 -19.94 7.58
C GLU A 452 5.61 -19.02 7.19
N PRO A 453 6.14 -19.16 5.95
CA PRO A 453 7.44 -18.59 5.57
C PRO A 453 7.46 -17.06 5.48
N ALA A 454 6.29 -16.43 5.42
CA ALA A 454 6.11 -14.98 5.42
C ALA A 454 6.09 -14.35 6.83
N LYS A 455 6.15 -15.14 7.91
CA LYS A 455 6.25 -14.60 9.28
C LYS A 455 7.48 -13.71 9.46
N LEU A 456 7.32 -12.64 10.23
CA LEU A 456 8.40 -11.69 10.54
C LEU A 456 9.57 -12.34 11.28
N GLU A 457 9.29 -13.25 12.21
CA GLU A 457 10.30 -14.00 12.99
C GLU A 457 11.05 -15.06 12.17
N ASN A 458 10.46 -15.50 11.05
CA ASN A 458 11.11 -16.36 10.06
C ASN A 458 11.99 -15.55 9.06
N ALA A 459 11.98 -14.22 9.12
CA ALA A 459 12.71 -13.36 8.19
C ALA A 459 14.19 -13.22 8.59
N VAL A 460 15.10 -13.56 7.68
CA VAL A 460 16.54 -13.59 7.94
C VAL A 460 17.21 -12.32 7.43
N LEU A 461 17.60 -11.43 8.34
CA LEU A 461 18.39 -10.23 8.01
C LEU A 461 19.71 -10.62 7.32
N TYR A 462 19.92 -10.11 6.11
CA TYR A 462 21.22 -10.13 5.44
C TYR A 462 21.98 -8.81 5.67
N LYS A 463 23.31 -8.87 5.57
CA LYS A 463 24.17 -7.69 5.45
C LYS A 463 25.03 -7.80 4.19
N THR A 464 25.15 -6.71 3.45
CA THR A 464 25.94 -6.64 2.20
C THR A 464 27.10 -5.64 2.36
N TYR A 465 27.97 -5.53 1.37
CA TYR A 465 29.07 -4.55 1.42
C TYR A 465 28.60 -3.17 0.94
N PRO A 466 29.08 -2.08 1.55
CA PRO A 466 29.01 -0.77 0.91
C PRO A 466 29.84 -0.76 -0.38
N TRP A 467 29.42 0.00 -1.38
CA TRP A 467 30.06 0.06 -2.70
C TRP A 467 29.89 1.45 -3.33
N ASP A 468 30.71 1.77 -4.33
CA ASP A 468 30.67 3.02 -5.10
C ASP A 468 30.86 2.76 -6.61
N ALA A 469 30.98 3.81 -7.43
CA ALA A 469 31.11 3.67 -8.88
C ALA A 469 32.37 2.89 -9.34
N ASN A 470 33.37 2.70 -8.48
CA ASN A 470 34.65 2.08 -8.81
C ASN A 470 34.99 0.86 -7.92
N ASN A 471 34.49 0.80 -6.68
CA ASN A 471 34.89 -0.22 -5.70
C ASN A 471 33.72 -0.89 -4.98
N ILE A 472 33.90 -2.15 -4.59
CA ILE A 472 33.15 -2.80 -3.51
C ILE A 472 34.07 -2.83 -2.28
N TYR A 473 33.54 -2.47 -1.11
CA TYR A 473 34.30 -2.49 0.13
C TYR A 473 34.11 -3.85 0.84
N GLY A 474 34.77 -4.87 0.30
CA GLY A 474 34.74 -6.27 0.76
C GLY A 474 35.32 -6.52 2.16
N LYS A 475 35.45 -7.79 2.56
CA LYS A 475 35.84 -8.19 3.93
C LYS A 475 37.12 -7.51 4.43
N ASP A 476 38.12 -7.38 3.55
CA ASP A 476 39.46 -6.88 3.90
C ASP A 476 39.53 -5.33 3.89
N SER A 477 38.43 -4.65 3.51
CA SER A 477 38.36 -3.18 3.44
C SER A 477 38.23 -2.48 4.78
N GLN A 478 38.01 -3.23 5.86
CA GLN A 478 37.74 -2.76 7.23
C GLN A 478 36.47 -1.88 7.38
N LYS A 479 35.67 -1.68 6.31
CA LYS A 479 34.37 -1.01 6.42
C LYS A 479 33.32 -1.99 6.99
N PRO A 480 32.40 -1.52 7.86
CA PRO A 480 31.29 -2.36 8.32
C PRO A 480 30.37 -2.72 7.15
N ARG A 481 29.83 -3.95 7.19
CA ARG A 481 28.74 -4.36 6.30
C ARG A 481 27.48 -3.55 6.62
N ILE A 482 26.65 -3.31 5.60
CA ILE A 482 25.41 -2.55 5.69
C ILE A 482 24.21 -3.50 5.75
N ASP A 483 23.24 -3.20 6.62
CA ASP A 483 22.03 -4.00 6.80
C ASP A 483 21.14 -3.93 5.56
N GLY A 484 20.74 -5.09 5.05
CA GLY A 484 19.80 -5.24 3.94
C GLY A 484 18.34 -5.09 4.37
N TYR A 485 17.44 -5.72 3.62
CA TYR A 485 16.07 -6.00 4.02
C TYR A 485 15.94 -7.50 4.33
N PRO A 486 15.35 -7.94 5.46
CA PRO A 486 15.27 -9.36 5.81
C PRO A 486 14.67 -10.25 4.72
N PHE A 487 15.36 -11.34 4.36
CA PHE A 487 14.90 -12.34 3.39
C PHE A 487 13.83 -13.25 3.99
N MET A 488 12.91 -13.72 3.16
CA MET A 488 11.94 -14.76 3.48
C MET A 488 12.64 -16.10 3.73
N SER A 489 12.07 -16.98 4.57
CA SER A 489 12.66 -18.29 4.88
C SER A 489 12.55 -19.31 3.74
N CYS A 490 11.52 -19.21 2.89
CA CYS A 490 11.24 -19.98 1.65
C CYS A 490 11.91 -19.48 0.33
N ASN A 491 12.16 -20.38 -0.63
CA ASN A 491 11.75 -20.23 -2.04
C ASN A 491 10.30 -19.69 -2.14
N LEU A 492 9.99 -18.71 -3.01
CA LEU A 492 8.60 -18.28 -3.23
C LEU A 492 7.80 -19.46 -3.83
N GLY A 493 6.84 -20.00 -3.07
CA GLY A 493 6.10 -21.22 -3.42
C GLY A 493 6.75 -22.55 -2.98
N ALA A 494 7.80 -22.51 -2.15
CA ALA A 494 8.37 -23.71 -1.53
C ALA A 494 7.51 -24.22 -0.36
N ILE A 495 7.53 -25.51 -0.04
CA ILE A 495 6.77 -26.06 1.11
C ILE A 495 7.62 -26.02 2.38
N ASP A 496 8.94 -26.20 2.30
CA ASP A 496 9.83 -26.03 3.45
C ASP A 496 11.13 -25.28 3.06
N ASN A 497 12.07 -25.17 4.00
CA ASN A 497 13.39 -24.56 3.81
C ASN A 497 14.54 -25.52 4.17
N LYS A 498 14.28 -26.83 4.19
CA LYS A 498 15.18 -27.84 4.74
C LYS A 498 16.23 -28.28 3.72
N GLN A 499 17.46 -28.40 4.19
CA GLN A 499 18.58 -28.97 3.44
C GLN A 499 18.20 -30.37 2.91
N GLY A 500 18.46 -30.63 1.63
CA GLY A 500 18.11 -31.87 0.96
C GLY A 500 16.62 -32.04 0.61
N SER A 501 15.74 -31.13 1.04
CA SER A 501 14.31 -31.23 0.74
C SER A 501 13.99 -30.85 -0.70
N LYS A 502 13.26 -31.73 -1.37
CA LYS A 502 12.78 -31.58 -2.75
C LYS A 502 11.76 -30.44 -2.90
N THR A 503 11.07 -30.09 -1.81
CA THR A 503 10.04 -29.06 -1.78
C THR A 503 10.56 -27.70 -1.34
N ALA A 504 11.86 -27.58 -1.03
CA ALA A 504 12.49 -26.30 -0.68
C ALA A 504 12.72 -25.38 -1.90
N MET A 505 12.75 -25.95 -3.11
CA MET A 505 12.98 -25.23 -4.37
C MET A 505 11.97 -24.08 -4.58
N GLY A 506 10.67 -24.38 -4.59
CA GLY A 506 9.65 -23.39 -4.94
C GLY A 506 9.57 -23.13 -6.44
N LEU A 507 8.78 -22.13 -6.82
CA LEU A 507 8.31 -21.97 -8.21
C LEU A 507 9.31 -21.21 -9.10
N LEU A 508 9.16 -21.38 -10.41
CA LEU A 508 9.96 -20.72 -11.44
C LEU A 508 9.21 -19.49 -11.97
N TYR A 509 9.82 -18.30 -11.90
CA TYR A 509 9.22 -17.06 -12.40
C TYR A 509 10.04 -16.51 -13.55
N GLN A 510 9.40 -16.18 -14.68
CA GLN A 510 10.06 -15.54 -15.82
C GLN A 510 10.35 -14.05 -15.49
N TRP A 511 11.54 -13.54 -15.82
CA TRP A 511 12.00 -12.23 -15.31
C TRP A 511 11.01 -11.10 -15.61
N GLY A 512 10.63 -10.28 -14.61
CA GLY A 512 9.66 -9.19 -14.79
C GLY A 512 8.19 -9.62 -14.84
N ARG A 513 7.86 -10.91 -14.72
CA ARG A 513 6.47 -11.40 -14.63
C ARG A 513 6.08 -11.74 -13.19
N LYS A 514 4.77 -11.74 -12.94
CA LYS A 514 4.16 -12.17 -11.67
C LYS A 514 3.78 -13.66 -11.63
N ASP A 515 3.74 -14.32 -12.79
CA ASP A 515 3.12 -15.64 -12.94
C ASP A 515 4.14 -16.75 -12.64
N PRO A 516 3.84 -17.68 -11.71
CA PRO A 516 4.69 -18.83 -11.50
C PRO A 516 4.46 -19.94 -12.51
N PHE A 517 5.54 -20.65 -12.81
CA PHE A 517 5.55 -21.96 -13.45
C PHE A 517 5.89 -23.04 -12.42
N PRO A 518 5.18 -24.19 -12.42
CA PRO A 518 5.55 -25.38 -11.66
C PRO A 518 7.04 -25.77 -11.83
N GLN A 519 7.66 -26.20 -10.72
CA GLN A 519 9.06 -26.64 -10.67
C GLN A 519 9.26 -28.06 -11.21
N ALA A 520 10.53 -28.46 -11.37
CA ALA A 520 10.87 -29.85 -11.62
C ALA A 520 10.40 -30.76 -10.47
N ALA A 521 9.75 -31.87 -10.84
CA ALA A 521 9.58 -33.03 -9.99
C ALA A 521 10.92 -33.76 -9.81
N SER A 522 11.06 -34.44 -8.68
CA SER A 522 12.34 -34.95 -8.18
C SER A 522 12.91 -36.22 -8.87
N GLY A 523 12.75 -36.32 -10.18
CA GLY A 523 13.27 -37.40 -11.05
C GLY A 523 14.79 -37.32 -11.24
N ARG A 524 15.52 -37.48 -10.13
CA ARG A 524 16.96 -37.24 -9.93
C ARG A 524 17.34 -35.75 -9.96
N TRP A 525 18.38 -35.45 -9.18
CA TRP A 525 19.03 -34.15 -9.14
C TRP A 525 20.08 -34.13 -10.25
N ASP A 526 19.77 -33.41 -11.32
CA ASP A 526 20.20 -33.74 -12.68
C ASP A 526 20.89 -32.55 -13.37
N ASN A 527 22.00 -32.83 -14.03
CA ASN A 527 22.82 -31.86 -14.75
C ASN A 527 22.39 -31.74 -16.24
N ARG A 528 21.42 -32.55 -16.68
CA ARG A 528 20.88 -32.56 -18.05
C ARG A 528 19.94 -31.38 -18.32
N PHE A 529 19.60 -31.23 -19.60
CA PHE A 529 18.60 -30.31 -20.13
C PHE A 529 17.42 -31.13 -20.69
N LEU A 530 16.19 -30.81 -20.30
CA LEU A 530 15.01 -31.66 -20.46
C LEU A 530 13.78 -30.86 -20.94
N ASN A 531 12.78 -31.54 -21.52
CA ASN A 531 11.52 -30.91 -21.89
C ASN A 531 10.73 -30.47 -20.65
N TYR A 532 9.97 -29.37 -20.74
CA TYR A 532 9.05 -28.95 -19.68
C TYR A 532 7.77 -29.81 -19.76
N SER A 533 7.80 -30.99 -19.12
CA SER A 533 6.78 -32.04 -19.28
C SER A 533 6.57 -32.82 -17.96
N ASN A 534 5.35 -33.30 -17.71
CA ASN A 534 5.05 -34.28 -16.65
C ASN A 534 4.64 -35.67 -17.21
N ASP A 535 4.55 -35.82 -18.53
CA ASP A 535 4.07 -37.01 -19.22
C ASP A 535 5.06 -38.19 -19.17
N SER A 536 4.60 -39.33 -18.64
CA SER A 536 5.35 -40.60 -18.56
C SER A 536 5.68 -41.26 -19.89
N MET A 537 5.19 -40.75 -21.02
CA MET A 537 5.56 -41.21 -22.36
C MET A 537 6.64 -40.34 -23.02
N LEU A 538 6.91 -39.14 -22.48
CA LEU A 538 7.92 -38.19 -23.01
C LEU A 538 9.06 -37.92 -22.01
N SER A 539 8.83 -38.20 -20.72
CA SER A 539 9.89 -38.59 -19.78
C SER A 539 9.95 -40.12 -19.70
N ASP A 540 11.05 -40.73 -20.10
CA ASP A 540 11.38 -42.09 -19.65
C ASP A 540 11.53 -42.09 -18.11
N GLU A 541 11.37 -43.24 -17.44
CA GLU A 541 11.37 -43.37 -15.97
C GLU A 541 12.71 -42.91 -15.33
N GLN A 542 13.74 -42.66 -16.16
CA GLN A 542 15.05 -42.13 -15.77
C GLN A 542 15.24 -40.60 -15.85
N TYR A 543 14.27 -39.83 -16.34
CA TYR A 543 14.45 -38.38 -16.60
C TYR A 543 13.52 -37.51 -15.76
N GLY A 544 14.02 -36.32 -15.37
CA GLY A 544 13.29 -35.36 -14.55
C GLY A 544 12.01 -34.85 -15.23
N LYS A 545 10.93 -34.81 -14.45
CA LYS A 545 9.61 -34.31 -14.87
C LYS A 545 9.34 -32.92 -14.29
N ILE A 546 8.19 -32.33 -14.60
CA ILE A 546 7.54 -31.26 -13.83
C ILE A 546 6.62 -31.87 -12.76
N ILE A 547 6.37 -31.14 -11.66
CA ILE A 547 5.45 -31.60 -10.60
C ILE A 547 4.01 -31.81 -11.11
N GLU A 548 3.31 -32.76 -10.50
CA GLU A 548 1.87 -32.99 -10.72
C GLU A 548 1.08 -31.72 -10.39
N ILE A 549 0.14 -31.39 -11.27
CA ILE A 549 -0.76 -30.25 -11.15
C ILE A 549 -2.17 -30.62 -11.60
N PHE A 550 -3.17 -29.96 -11.02
CA PHE A 550 -4.58 -30.31 -11.11
C PHE A 550 -5.42 -29.07 -11.43
N ASP A 551 -6.56 -29.25 -12.09
CA ASP A 551 -7.47 -28.18 -12.50
C ASP A 551 -8.48 -27.77 -11.40
N ASN A 552 -9.43 -26.92 -11.75
CA ASN A 552 -10.52 -26.44 -10.88
C ASN A 552 -11.42 -27.56 -10.33
N THR A 553 -11.44 -28.74 -10.96
CA THR A 553 -12.18 -29.92 -10.50
C THR A 553 -11.33 -30.91 -9.71
N GLY A 554 -10.01 -30.66 -9.61
CA GLY A 554 -9.04 -31.60 -9.03
C GLY A 554 -8.57 -32.69 -9.99
N LYS A 555 -8.85 -32.56 -11.30
CA LYS A 555 -8.36 -33.48 -12.33
C LYS A 555 -6.95 -33.10 -12.76
N GLU A 556 -6.07 -34.09 -12.95
CA GLU A 556 -4.67 -33.85 -13.36
C GLU A 556 -4.56 -33.17 -14.74
N ILE A 557 -3.64 -32.20 -14.84
CA ILE A 557 -3.29 -31.47 -16.05
C ILE A 557 -2.01 -32.09 -16.63
N LEU A 558 -2.17 -32.86 -17.71
CA LEU A 558 -1.06 -33.40 -18.47
C LEU A 558 -0.36 -32.29 -19.27
N ILE A 559 0.94 -32.12 -19.03
CA ILE A 559 1.87 -31.31 -19.80
C ILE A 559 2.73 -32.29 -20.61
N SER A 560 2.26 -32.68 -21.80
CA SER A 560 2.99 -33.62 -22.65
C SER A 560 4.10 -32.91 -23.44
N ASP A 561 3.72 -32.04 -24.38
CA ASP A 561 4.66 -31.23 -25.16
C ASP A 561 4.33 -29.73 -25.04
N THR A 562 5.36 -28.90 -24.86
CA THR A 562 5.27 -27.43 -24.89
C THR A 562 5.85 -26.82 -26.17
N LYS A 563 6.43 -27.63 -27.07
CA LYS A 563 7.01 -27.17 -28.35
C LYS A 563 5.90 -26.99 -29.38
N ASN A 564 5.92 -25.84 -30.06
CA ASN A 564 5.00 -25.42 -31.13
C ASN A 564 3.54 -25.14 -30.70
N GLY A 565 3.00 -24.00 -31.15
CA GLY A 565 1.71 -23.44 -30.71
C GLY A 565 0.43 -24.13 -31.20
N ASN A 566 0.43 -25.44 -31.41
CA ASN A 566 -0.73 -26.20 -31.87
C ASN A 566 -1.67 -26.60 -30.71
N ASN A 567 -2.24 -25.60 -30.03
CA ASN A 567 -3.28 -25.63 -28.98
C ASN A 567 -3.83 -27.02 -28.57
N LYS A 568 -3.25 -27.63 -27.53
CA LYS A 568 -3.83 -28.82 -26.86
C LYS A 568 -3.71 -28.88 -25.33
N GLY A 569 -2.95 -27.98 -24.68
CA GLY A 569 -2.73 -27.99 -23.23
C GLY A 569 -2.77 -26.60 -22.60
N MET A 570 -3.00 -26.54 -21.28
CA MET A 570 -3.05 -25.29 -20.51
C MET A 570 -1.67 -24.62 -20.38
N PHE A 571 -0.60 -25.43 -20.37
CA PHE A 571 0.79 -24.97 -20.39
C PHE A 571 1.36 -25.18 -21.79
N ASN A 572 2.01 -24.15 -22.34
CA ASN A 572 2.68 -24.18 -23.63
C ASN A 572 3.85 -23.18 -23.63
N ALA A 573 4.58 -23.11 -24.75
CA ALA A 573 5.51 -22.02 -25.02
C ALA A 573 5.26 -21.42 -26.41
N VAL A 574 5.57 -20.12 -26.56
CA VAL A 574 5.48 -19.37 -27.82
C VAL A 574 6.72 -18.50 -28.00
N SER A 575 7.22 -18.33 -29.22
CA SER A 575 8.35 -17.43 -29.47
C SER A 575 7.92 -15.96 -29.33
N THR A 576 8.81 -15.13 -28.79
CA THR A 576 8.62 -13.67 -28.67
C THR A 576 8.57 -13.00 -30.04
N ASN A 577 7.68 -12.01 -30.15
CA ASN A 577 7.51 -11.07 -31.25
C ASN A 577 6.73 -9.85 -30.72
N SER A 578 6.49 -8.84 -31.55
CA SER A 578 5.75 -7.63 -31.17
C SER A 578 4.31 -7.84 -30.67
N THR A 579 3.74 -9.04 -30.82
CA THR A 579 2.43 -9.41 -30.27
C THR A 579 2.56 -10.24 -28.98
N THR A 580 3.33 -11.34 -29.00
CA THR A 580 3.47 -12.27 -27.86
C THR A 580 4.39 -11.77 -26.76
N GLY A 581 5.38 -10.94 -27.10
CA GLY A 581 6.35 -10.37 -26.17
C GLY A 581 5.84 -9.16 -25.40
N THR A 582 4.56 -9.14 -25.01
CA THR A 582 3.91 -7.99 -24.37
C THR A 582 3.40 -8.31 -22.97
N VAL A 583 3.35 -7.30 -22.10
CA VAL A 583 2.69 -7.42 -20.78
C VAL A 583 1.25 -7.86 -20.97
N GLU A 584 0.57 -7.23 -21.92
CA GLU A 584 -0.82 -7.47 -22.29
C GLU A 584 -1.03 -8.94 -22.68
N TYR A 585 -0.21 -9.51 -23.57
CA TYR A 585 -0.30 -10.94 -23.90
C TYR A 585 -0.04 -11.86 -22.71
N THR A 586 0.98 -11.58 -21.88
CA THR A 586 1.32 -12.45 -20.74
C THR A 586 0.29 -12.40 -19.60
N LEU A 587 -0.44 -11.29 -19.41
CA LEU A 587 -1.56 -11.20 -18.47
C LEU A 587 -2.77 -12.02 -18.94
N LEU A 588 -3.07 -12.03 -20.25
CA LEU A 588 -4.12 -12.87 -20.82
C LEU A 588 -3.74 -14.37 -20.83
N ASN A 589 -2.44 -14.70 -20.84
CA ASN A 589 -1.90 -16.06 -20.98
C ASN A 589 -0.87 -16.40 -19.89
N PRO A 590 -1.24 -16.42 -18.59
CA PRO A 590 -0.28 -16.55 -17.49
C PRO A 590 0.52 -17.87 -17.51
N THR A 591 -0.08 -18.98 -17.95
CA THR A 591 0.58 -20.30 -18.10
C THR A 591 1.38 -20.48 -19.39
N THR A 592 1.38 -19.49 -20.29
CA THR A 592 2.22 -19.50 -21.50
C THR A 592 3.61 -18.97 -21.18
N PHE A 593 4.62 -19.73 -21.57
CA PHE A 593 6.01 -19.27 -21.52
C PHE A 593 6.39 -18.55 -22.82
N VAL A 594 6.90 -17.32 -22.71
CA VAL A 594 7.33 -16.55 -23.89
C VAL A 594 8.83 -16.78 -24.10
N ALA A 595 9.15 -17.65 -25.07
CA ALA A 595 10.50 -18.06 -25.41
C ALA A 595 11.23 -16.99 -26.26
N ALA A 596 12.56 -16.96 -26.16
CA ALA A 596 13.43 -16.08 -26.95
C ALA A 596 14.67 -16.79 -27.54
N ALA A 597 14.68 -18.13 -27.51
CA ALA A 597 15.49 -18.92 -28.44
C ALA A 597 14.84 -18.92 -29.84
N LYS A 598 15.61 -19.27 -30.87
CA LYS A 598 15.12 -19.38 -32.26
C LYS A 598 14.06 -20.47 -32.44
N GLU A 599 14.25 -21.60 -31.76
CA GLU A 599 13.34 -22.75 -31.80
C GLU A 599 12.98 -23.17 -30.37
N ILE A 600 11.73 -23.59 -30.17
CA ILE A 600 11.19 -23.92 -28.85
C ILE A 600 11.66 -25.32 -28.44
N GLY A 601 12.23 -25.43 -27.24
CA GLY A 601 12.79 -26.68 -26.72
C GLY A 601 14.05 -27.18 -27.43
N MET A 602 14.80 -26.28 -28.10
CA MET A 602 16.01 -26.64 -28.86
C MET A 602 17.24 -26.98 -28.00
N PHE A 603 17.20 -26.72 -26.68
CA PHE A 603 18.28 -27.05 -25.75
C PHE A 603 18.04 -28.35 -24.96
N ALA A 604 16.92 -29.04 -25.17
CA ALA A 604 16.55 -30.25 -24.44
C ALA A 604 17.02 -31.55 -25.13
N VAL A 605 17.65 -32.45 -24.35
CA VAL A 605 18.26 -33.74 -24.82
C VAL A 605 19.53 -33.47 -25.67
N PRO A 606 20.63 -34.23 -25.52
CA PRO A 606 21.95 -33.66 -25.20
C PRO A 606 22.61 -32.82 -26.32
N THR A 607 22.23 -31.55 -26.38
CA THR A 607 23.03 -30.48 -26.99
C THR A 607 24.20 -30.12 -26.09
N ASP A 608 25.32 -29.74 -26.71
CA ASP A 608 26.42 -29.07 -26.00
C ASP A 608 25.92 -27.77 -25.34
N GLU A 609 26.41 -27.46 -24.14
CA GLU A 609 26.11 -26.22 -23.43
C GLU A 609 26.61 -24.98 -24.19
N SER A 610 27.55 -25.16 -25.14
CA SER A 610 27.94 -24.11 -26.09
C SER A 610 26.76 -23.55 -26.90
N GLU A 611 25.74 -24.36 -27.25
CA GLU A 611 24.56 -23.90 -27.97
C GLU A 611 23.66 -23.01 -27.09
N VAL A 612 23.62 -23.28 -25.79
CA VAL A 612 22.94 -22.44 -24.79
C VAL A 612 23.70 -21.13 -24.57
N HIS A 613 25.00 -21.07 -24.87
CA HIS A 613 25.82 -19.86 -24.73
C HIS A 613 26.09 -19.14 -26.06
N SER A 614 25.64 -19.73 -27.18
CA SER A 614 25.69 -19.15 -28.52
C SER A 614 24.61 -18.08 -28.67
N ALA A 615 25.01 -16.80 -28.66
CA ALA A 615 24.09 -15.69 -28.90
C ALA A 615 23.37 -15.76 -30.26
N ASN A 616 23.93 -16.51 -31.22
CA ASN A 616 23.32 -16.77 -32.52
C ASN A 616 22.02 -17.61 -32.43
N ASN A 617 21.76 -18.28 -31.31
CA ASN A 617 20.55 -19.11 -31.12
C ASN A 617 19.36 -18.35 -30.54
N TYR A 618 19.47 -17.03 -30.39
CA TYR A 618 18.49 -16.19 -29.72
C TYR A 618 17.87 -15.15 -30.66
N ILE A 619 16.64 -14.75 -30.33
CA ILE A 619 15.92 -13.61 -30.91
C ILE A 619 15.70 -12.55 -29.82
N ASN A 620 15.48 -11.28 -30.20
CA ASN A 620 15.24 -10.18 -29.24
C ASN A 620 16.31 -10.09 -28.11
N ASN A 621 17.57 -10.41 -28.44
CA ASN A 621 18.69 -10.52 -27.48
C ASN A 621 18.40 -11.43 -26.26
N GLY A 622 17.49 -12.40 -26.41
CA GLY A 622 17.00 -13.29 -25.36
C GLY A 622 16.06 -12.64 -24.33
N GLY A 623 15.51 -11.46 -24.59
CA GLY A 623 14.38 -10.94 -23.83
C GLY A 623 13.07 -11.62 -24.24
N TRP A 624 12.18 -11.95 -23.30
CA TRP A 624 10.82 -12.37 -23.66
C TRP A 624 9.96 -11.15 -24.04
N PHE A 625 10.15 -10.03 -23.33
CA PHE A 625 9.49 -8.77 -23.61
C PHE A 625 10.12 -8.17 -24.87
N TRP A 626 9.32 -7.97 -25.92
CA TRP A 626 9.78 -7.49 -27.22
C TRP A 626 10.22 -6.04 -27.14
N VAL A 627 11.46 -5.75 -27.56
CA VAL A 627 11.97 -4.39 -27.65
C VAL A 627 12.42 -4.07 -29.07
N GLU A 628 11.99 -2.93 -29.58
CA GLU A 628 12.50 -2.39 -30.83
C GLU A 628 13.74 -1.52 -30.52
N HIS A 629 14.74 -1.56 -31.41
CA HIS A 629 15.98 -0.79 -31.31
C HIS A 629 16.78 -0.92 -29.99
N GLU A 630 16.60 -2.03 -29.25
CA GLU A 630 17.21 -2.27 -27.92
C GLU A 630 16.82 -1.25 -26.83
N ASP A 631 15.66 -0.58 -26.93
CA ASP A 631 15.14 0.21 -25.79
C ASP A 631 14.53 -0.68 -24.71
N TYR A 632 15.35 -1.02 -23.71
CA TYR A 632 14.94 -1.83 -22.56
C TYR A 632 14.13 -1.06 -21.51
N THR A 633 14.00 0.27 -21.58
CA THR A 633 13.52 1.15 -20.48
C THR A 633 12.20 0.69 -19.86
N LYS A 634 11.17 0.41 -20.68
CA LYS A 634 9.86 -0.09 -20.18
C LYS A 634 9.98 -1.48 -19.55
N SER A 635 10.86 -2.33 -20.07
CA SER A 635 11.05 -3.70 -19.57
C SER A 635 11.85 -3.73 -18.26
N ASP A 636 12.88 -2.88 -18.11
CA ASP A 636 13.70 -2.78 -16.90
C ASP A 636 12.84 -2.51 -15.65
N CYS A 637 11.80 -1.70 -15.81
CA CYS A 637 10.88 -1.31 -14.75
C CYS A 637 9.81 -2.34 -14.38
N LEU A 638 9.77 -3.53 -15.00
CA LEU A 638 8.68 -4.49 -14.80
C LEU A 638 8.53 -4.93 -13.33
N TRP A 639 9.63 -5.12 -12.59
CA TRP A 639 9.61 -5.36 -11.13
C TRP A 639 9.90 -4.10 -10.30
N GLY A 640 9.72 -2.91 -10.87
CA GLY A 640 9.78 -1.63 -10.15
C GLY A 640 11.18 -1.03 -10.00
N GLY A 641 12.24 -1.74 -10.40
CA GLY A 641 13.59 -1.18 -10.47
C GLY A 641 13.69 -0.02 -11.46
N ALA A 642 14.54 0.96 -11.16
CA ALA A 642 14.92 2.00 -12.10
C ALA A 642 15.69 1.41 -13.30
N PRO A 643 15.55 1.98 -14.52
CA PRO A 643 16.26 1.50 -15.71
C PRO A 643 17.77 1.46 -15.53
N PHE A 644 18.43 0.53 -16.21
CA PHE A 644 19.88 0.45 -16.20
C PHE A 644 20.48 1.60 -17.03
N GLY A 645 21.21 2.49 -16.37
CA GLY A 645 21.71 3.73 -16.98
C GLY A 645 20.81 4.94 -16.80
N ALA A 646 19.78 4.87 -15.94
CA ALA A 646 18.96 6.02 -15.60
C ALA A 646 19.79 7.19 -15.03
N GLU A 647 19.32 8.42 -15.23
CA GLU A 647 20.02 9.63 -14.78
C GLU A 647 20.22 9.61 -13.25
N GLY A 648 21.43 10.00 -12.81
CA GLY A 648 21.81 9.97 -11.38
C GLY A 648 22.11 8.58 -10.80
N GLN A 649 21.95 7.49 -11.56
CA GLN A 649 22.22 6.13 -11.08
C GLN A 649 23.72 5.86 -10.86
N THR A 650 24.10 5.43 -9.65
CA THR A 650 25.43 4.88 -9.39
C THR A 650 25.59 3.52 -10.09
N ILE A 651 26.64 3.39 -10.91
CA ILE A 651 27.00 2.15 -11.62
C ILE A 651 28.43 1.76 -11.25
N LEU A 652 28.60 0.61 -10.61
CA LEU A 652 29.91 0.01 -10.32
C LEU A 652 30.57 -0.45 -11.62
N THR A 653 31.77 0.07 -11.89
CA THR A 653 32.56 -0.28 -13.07
C THR A 653 33.97 -0.70 -12.66
N ILE A 654 34.26 -2.00 -12.72
CA ILE A 654 35.59 -2.56 -12.43
C ILE A 654 36.19 -3.09 -13.73
N ASN A 655 37.47 -2.80 -13.99
CA ASN A 655 38.19 -3.24 -15.20
C ASN A 655 37.41 -2.93 -16.52
N LYS A 656 36.77 -1.76 -16.57
CA LYS A 656 35.89 -1.28 -17.67
C LYS A 656 34.61 -2.11 -17.89
N LYS A 657 34.34 -3.14 -17.08
CA LYS A 657 33.05 -3.86 -17.07
C LYS A 657 32.09 -3.20 -16.08
N LYS A 658 30.88 -2.86 -16.53
CA LYS A 658 29.78 -2.48 -15.63
C LYS A 658 29.29 -3.74 -14.91
N ILE A 659 29.42 -3.79 -13.58
CA ILE A 659 29.09 -4.97 -12.77
C ILE A 659 27.74 -4.79 -12.09
N LEU A 660 27.48 -3.64 -11.48
CA LEU A 660 26.29 -3.42 -10.65
C LEU A 660 25.72 -2.02 -10.92
N ALA A 661 24.41 -1.85 -10.77
CA ALA A 661 23.77 -0.54 -10.74
C ALA A 661 22.77 -0.46 -9.60
N ASN A 662 22.64 0.73 -9.00
CA ASN A 662 21.64 0.99 -7.98
C ASN A 662 20.28 1.14 -8.66
N ASN A 663 19.52 0.05 -8.76
CA ASN A 663 18.17 0.06 -9.32
C ASN A 663 17.14 0.76 -8.42
N GLY A 664 17.54 1.36 -7.30
CA GLY A 664 16.65 2.11 -6.41
C GLY A 664 15.57 1.26 -5.75
N ALA A 665 15.74 -0.07 -5.68
CA ALA A 665 14.75 -0.97 -5.10
C ALA A 665 14.47 -0.61 -3.64
N GLN A 666 13.27 -0.13 -3.39
CA GLN A 666 12.75 0.34 -2.11
C GLN A 666 11.24 0.09 -2.09
N PRO A 667 10.59 0.04 -0.90
CA PRO A 667 9.16 -0.25 -0.77
C PRO A 667 8.24 0.58 -1.67
N GLY A 668 8.50 1.89 -1.81
CA GLY A 668 7.71 2.79 -2.66
C GLY A 668 7.87 2.57 -4.17
N ASN A 669 8.87 1.79 -4.58
CA ASN A 669 9.18 1.50 -5.98
C ASN A 669 8.66 0.13 -6.44
N LYS A 670 8.01 -0.68 -5.57
CA LYS A 670 7.40 -1.96 -5.96
C LYS A 670 6.37 -1.73 -7.09
N SER A 671 6.37 -2.60 -8.11
CA SER A 671 5.41 -2.57 -9.22
C SER A 671 4.24 -3.55 -9.00
N ILE A 672 3.19 -3.42 -9.81
CA ILE A 672 2.07 -4.37 -9.85
C ILE A 672 2.46 -5.77 -10.37
N PHE A 673 3.67 -5.98 -10.91
CA PHE A 673 4.11 -7.29 -11.42
C PHE A 673 5.16 -7.99 -10.53
N ASP A 674 5.59 -7.36 -9.44
CA ASP A 674 6.39 -8.04 -8.40
C ASP A 674 5.54 -9.16 -7.78
N PRO A 675 5.92 -10.45 -7.91
CA PRO A 675 5.14 -11.59 -7.43
C PRO A 675 5.10 -11.73 -5.89
N CYS A 676 5.94 -11.02 -5.14
CA CYS A 676 6.04 -11.20 -3.69
C CYS A 676 4.76 -10.77 -2.95
N PRO A 677 4.44 -11.41 -1.80
CA PRO A 677 3.26 -11.09 -0.99
C PRO A 677 3.18 -9.64 -0.48
N ALA A 678 2.06 -9.31 0.17
CA ALA A 678 1.92 -8.03 0.88
C ALA A 678 3.00 -7.89 1.96
N GLY A 679 3.66 -6.73 2.04
CA GLY A 679 4.79 -6.50 2.95
C GLY A 679 6.13 -7.10 2.49
N TRP A 680 6.16 -7.73 1.31
CA TRP A 680 7.33 -8.36 0.71
C TRP A 680 7.56 -7.84 -0.73
N MET A 681 8.81 -7.84 -1.20
CA MET A 681 9.22 -7.41 -2.55
C MET A 681 10.46 -8.18 -3.03
N LEU A 682 10.83 -8.09 -4.30
CA LEU A 682 12.13 -8.61 -4.75
C LEU A 682 13.31 -7.83 -4.13
N PRO A 683 14.47 -8.50 -3.88
CA PRO A 683 15.66 -7.85 -3.36
C PRO A 683 16.20 -6.77 -4.30
N ALA A 684 16.92 -5.82 -3.71
CA ALA A 684 17.76 -4.88 -4.45
C ALA A 684 18.89 -5.58 -5.20
N ALA A 685 19.45 -4.90 -6.19
CA ALA A 685 20.55 -5.44 -6.98
C ALA A 685 21.73 -5.91 -6.10
N ASP A 686 22.10 -5.13 -5.08
CA ASP A 686 23.30 -5.33 -4.27
C ASP A 686 23.20 -6.38 -3.15
N ALA A 687 22.09 -7.13 -3.09
CA ALA A 687 21.82 -8.09 -2.00
C ALA A 687 22.86 -9.21 -1.87
N TRP A 688 23.59 -9.51 -2.96
CA TRP A 688 24.48 -10.67 -3.05
C TRP A 688 25.95 -10.38 -2.80
N LEU A 689 26.38 -9.12 -2.65
CA LEU A 689 27.81 -8.80 -2.46
C LEU A 689 28.38 -9.44 -1.18
N GLY A 690 27.57 -9.53 -0.11
CA GLY A 690 27.96 -10.19 1.14
C GLY A 690 28.22 -11.71 1.04
N PHE A 691 28.00 -12.33 -0.12
CA PHE A 691 28.17 -13.77 -0.34
C PHE A 691 29.55 -14.19 -0.87
N THR A 692 30.46 -13.24 -1.17
CA THR A 692 31.86 -13.51 -1.49
C THR A 692 32.80 -12.55 -0.75
N SER A 693 34.12 -12.79 -0.78
CA SER A 693 35.06 -12.00 0.05
C SER A 693 35.20 -10.55 -0.40
N ASP A 694 35.07 -10.29 -1.69
CA ASP A 694 35.19 -8.98 -2.35
C ASP A 694 33.87 -8.49 -3.01
N GLY A 695 32.82 -9.32 -2.99
CA GLY A 695 31.55 -9.08 -3.69
C GLY A 695 31.58 -9.41 -5.19
N LEU A 696 32.62 -10.09 -5.67
CA LEU A 696 32.79 -10.55 -7.05
C LEU A 696 32.53 -12.06 -7.18
N ASN A 697 32.62 -12.56 -8.42
CA ASN A 697 32.37 -13.95 -8.77
C ASN A 697 33.62 -14.82 -8.51
N HIS A 698 33.51 -15.84 -7.66
CA HIS A 698 34.56 -16.85 -7.46
C HIS A 698 34.15 -18.21 -8.03
N LYS A 699 35.12 -18.94 -8.57
CA LYS A 699 34.98 -20.31 -9.08
C LYS A 699 36.26 -21.10 -8.85
N GLY A 700 36.13 -22.40 -8.60
CA GLY A 700 37.24 -23.32 -8.41
C GLY A 700 37.31 -23.85 -6.98
N GLN A 701 37.84 -25.07 -6.83
CA GLN A 701 38.06 -25.71 -5.53
C GLN A 701 39.08 -24.91 -4.69
N GLU A 702 39.98 -24.20 -5.37
CA GLU A 702 40.98 -23.30 -4.80
C GLU A 702 40.42 -21.93 -4.36
N GLN A 703 39.13 -21.65 -4.60
CA GLN A 703 38.49 -20.38 -4.23
C GLN A 703 37.34 -20.53 -3.22
N LEU A 704 37.09 -21.71 -2.65
CA LEU A 704 35.97 -21.91 -1.70
C LEU A 704 36.08 -21.04 -0.43
N ASP A 705 37.30 -20.72 0.00
CA ASP A 705 37.57 -19.80 1.12
C ASP A 705 37.24 -18.33 0.81
N ALA A 706 36.91 -18.03 -0.45
CA ALA A 706 36.44 -16.73 -0.92
C ALA A 706 34.89 -16.67 -1.07
N MET A 707 34.17 -17.76 -0.72
CA MET A 707 32.72 -17.90 -0.85
C MET A 707 32.05 -18.03 0.54
N ASN A 708 31.04 -17.21 0.84
CA ASN A 708 30.49 -17.06 2.21
C ASN A 708 29.40 -18.10 2.56
N TYR A 709 29.69 -19.39 2.41
CA TYR A 709 28.77 -20.48 2.74
C TYR A 709 29.41 -21.52 3.68
N ASP A 710 28.57 -22.34 4.32
CA ASP A 710 28.99 -23.48 5.15
C ASP A 710 29.53 -24.62 4.27
N THR A 711 30.85 -24.81 4.29
CA THR A 711 31.56 -25.80 3.49
C THR A 711 31.50 -27.23 4.03
N THR A 712 30.83 -27.47 5.18
CA THR A 712 30.58 -28.85 5.66
C THR A 712 29.51 -29.56 4.83
N LEU A 713 28.66 -28.81 4.12
CA LEU A 713 27.60 -29.33 3.28
C LEU A 713 28.04 -29.46 1.81
N GLN A 714 27.74 -30.60 1.19
CA GLN A 714 28.03 -30.85 -0.22
C GLN A 714 26.76 -30.67 -1.07
N ILE A 715 26.81 -29.82 -2.10
CA ILE A 715 25.62 -29.43 -2.88
C ILE A 715 24.93 -30.63 -3.53
N ASN A 716 25.69 -31.67 -3.89
CA ASN A 716 25.20 -32.91 -4.48
C ASN A 716 24.48 -33.85 -3.49
N LYS A 717 24.45 -33.51 -2.19
CA LYS A 717 23.72 -34.23 -1.12
C LYS A 717 22.57 -33.40 -0.52
N VAL A 718 22.72 -32.08 -0.45
CA VAL A 718 21.72 -31.19 0.15
C VAL A 718 21.01 -30.28 -0.84
N HIS A 719 21.44 -30.24 -2.10
CA HIS A 719 20.77 -29.53 -3.21
C HIS A 719 20.52 -28.05 -2.94
N GLY A 720 21.55 -27.38 -2.46
CA GLY A 720 21.60 -25.96 -2.13
C GLY A 720 22.79 -25.61 -1.24
N LEU A 721 22.99 -24.32 -0.98
CA LEU A 721 24.04 -23.82 -0.07
C LEU A 721 23.42 -23.19 1.19
N LEU A 722 24.04 -23.37 2.35
CA LEU A 722 23.79 -22.51 3.52
C LEU A 722 24.68 -21.27 3.41
N MET A 723 24.12 -20.15 2.97
CA MET A 723 24.83 -18.88 2.90
C MET A 723 24.88 -18.21 4.27
N TYR A 724 26.03 -17.71 4.71
CA TYR A 724 26.13 -16.86 5.90
C TYR A 724 25.58 -15.47 5.58
N MET A 725 24.55 -15.06 6.31
CA MET A 725 23.72 -13.92 5.91
C MET A 725 24.26 -12.58 6.39
N GLN A 726 24.97 -12.56 7.52
CA GLN A 726 25.38 -11.31 8.18
C GLN A 726 26.89 -11.08 8.09
N ASP A 727 27.70 -11.95 8.69
CA ASP A 727 29.16 -11.77 8.76
C ASP A 727 29.92 -12.79 7.90
N TRP A 728 31.25 -12.72 7.94
CA TRP A 728 32.13 -13.63 7.20
C TRP A 728 32.28 -14.97 7.92
N LYS A 729 31.74 -16.06 7.33
CA LYS A 729 31.77 -17.45 7.85
C LYS A 729 31.22 -17.62 9.28
N ILE A 730 30.46 -16.64 9.78
CA ILE A 730 29.97 -16.54 11.16
C ILE A 730 28.53 -16.00 11.15
N GLY A 731 27.74 -16.39 12.16
CA GLY A 731 26.39 -15.89 12.38
C GLY A 731 25.29 -16.72 11.71
N PRO A 732 24.07 -16.18 11.57
CA PRO A 732 22.93 -16.92 11.03
C PRO A 732 23.11 -17.21 9.54
N THR A 733 22.71 -18.42 9.14
CA THR A 733 22.68 -18.87 7.75
C THR A 733 21.27 -18.91 7.18
N SER A 734 21.14 -18.94 5.86
CA SER A 734 19.88 -19.28 5.18
C SER A 734 20.16 -20.24 4.02
N PHE A 735 19.21 -21.14 3.76
CA PHE A 735 19.35 -22.18 2.75
C PHE A 735 18.85 -21.69 1.38
N PHE A 736 19.73 -21.74 0.38
CA PHE A 736 19.45 -21.40 -1.02
C PHE A 736 19.52 -22.68 -1.88
N PRO A 737 18.37 -23.29 -2.23
CA PRO A 737 18.30 -24.47 -3.09
C PRO A 737 18.96 -24.31 -4.47
N THR A 738 19.40 -25.43 -5.05
CA THR A 738 19.79 -25.53 -6.46
C THR A 738 18.58 -25.87 -7.34
N GLN A 739 17.62 -24.95 -7.49
CA GLN A 739 16.37 -25.28 -8.22
C GLN A 739 16.51 -25.49 -9.74
N GLY A 740 17.64 -25.15 -10.33
CA GLY A 740 17.83 -25.10 -11.78
C GLY A 740 17.08 -23.94 -12.44
N TRP A 741 16.79 -24.11 -13.73
CA TRP A 741 16.24 -23.10 -14.62
C TRP A 741 15.04 -23.61 -15.42
N ARG A 742 14.20 -22.69 -15.90
CA ARG A 742 13.56 -22.84 -17.21
C ARG A 742 14.27 -21.91 -18.20
N LEU A 743 14.80 -22.44 -19.29
CA LEU A 743 15.63 -21.69 -20.23
C LEU A 743 14.80 -20.93 -21.27
N ALA A 744 15.45 -20.06 -22.03
CA ALA A 744 14.81 -19.18 -23.00
C ALA A 744 14.14 -19.91 -24.19
N ASP A 745 14.37 -21.21 -24.37
CA ASP A 745 13.65 -22.06 -25.33
C ASP A 745 12.40 -22.73 -24.72
N GLY A 746 12.19 -22.59 -23.40
CA GLY A 746 11.13 -23.23 -22.64
C GLY A 746 11.48 -24.56 -21.98
N SER A 747 12.69 -25.11 -22.21
CA SER A 747 13.21 -26.33 -21.56
C SER A 747 13.53 -26.11 -20.06
N ILE A 748 13.76 -27.18 -19.30
CA ILE A 748 14.33 -27.12 -17.94
C ILE A 748 15.77 -27.62 -17.91
N ALA A 749 16.58 -27.10 -16.99
CA ALA A 749 17.99 -27.50 -16.87
C ALA A 749 18.54 -27.41 -15.44
N ARG A 750 19.52 -28.25 -15.13
CA ARG A 750 20.38 -28.15 -13.91
C ARG A 750 19.63 -28.25 -12.56
N GLY A 751 18.44 -28.85 -12.55
CA GLY A 751 17.62 -29.02 -11.35
C GLY A 751 18.31 -29.91 -10.32
N GLY A 752 18.76 -29.32 -9.20
CA GLY A 752 19.57 -29.96 -8.16
C GLY A 752 21.07 -29.70 -8.25
N TRP A 753 21.54 -29.02 -9.31
CA TRP A 753 22.95 -28.69 -9.55
C TRP A 753 23.24 -27.18 -9.50
N CYS A 754 22.45 -26.35 -10.19
CA CYS A 754 22.58 -24.89 -10.18
C CYS A 754 21.47 -24.25 -9.36
N GLY A 755 21.80 -23.24 -8.55
CA GLY A 755 20.82 -22.32 -7.95
C GLY A 755 20.85 -20.98 -8.68
N ALA A 756 19.67 -20.39 -8.92
CA ALA A 756 19.50 -19.25 -9.80
C ALA A 756 18.45 -18.29 -9.23
N TYR A 757 18.86 -17.07 -8.87
CA TYR A 757 18.06 -16.15 -8.07
C TYR A 757 17.98 -14.76 -8.68
N PHE A 758 16.76 -14.29 -8.90
CA PHE A 758 16.53 -12.94 -9.42
C PHE A 758 16.51 -11.84 -8.35
N THR A 759 16.83 -10.63 -8.80
CA THR A 759 16.58 -9.37 -8.11
C THR A 759 15.54 -8.55 -8.88
N SER A 760 15.06 -7.46 -8.27
CA SER A 760 14.24 -6.42 -8.92
C SER A 760 14.99 -5.63 -10.01
N ALA A 761 16.24 -6.01 -10.34
CA ALA A 761 17.17 -5.18 -11.10
C ALA A 761 17.44 -5.69 -12.52
N ALA A 762 17.42 -4.76 -13.46
CA ALA A 762 17.87 -4.91 -14.83
C ALA A 762 19.41 -4.88 -14.91
N SER A 763 20.00 -5.83 -15.64
CA SER A 763 21.43 -5.84 -16.00
C SER A 763 21.62 -5.26 -17.41
N PRO A 764 22.78 -4.67 -17.74
CA PRO A 764 23.01 -3.98 -19.02
C PRO A 764 22.75 -4.87 -20.24
N LYS A 765 22.31 -4.25 -21.34
CA LYS A 765 21.96 -4.90 -22.62
C LYS A 765 20.84 -5.95 -22.50
N GLY A 766 19.73 -5.63 -21.84
CA GLY A 766 18.57 -6.52 -21.78
C GLY A 766 18.77 -7.79 -20.95
N ASN A 767 19.82 -7.84 -20.12
CA ASN A 767 20.13 -8.98 -19.26
C ASN A 767 19.37 -8.88 -17.92
N ALA A 768 19.27 -9.98 -17.18
CA ALA A 768 18.81 -9.98 -15.79
C ALA A 768 20.00 -10.02 -14.81
N TYR A 769 19.84 -9.41 -13.62
CA TYR A 769 20.78 -9.64 -12.51
C TYR A 769 20.41 -10.93 -11.76
N ILE A 770 21.30 -11.91 -11.86
CA ILE A 770 21.16 -13.27 -11.32
C ILE A 770 22.29 -13.59 -10.37
N PHE A 771 21.95 -14.02 -9.16
CA PHE A 771 22.85 -14.76 -8.28
C PHE A 771 22.84 -16.25 -8.68
N HIS A 772 24.02 -16.78 -9.01
CA HIS A 772 24.20 -18.14 -9.54
C HIS A 772 25.14 -18.93 -8.62
N ILE A 773 24.71 -20.12 -8.17
CA ILE A 773 25.45 -20.96 -7.21
C ILE A 773 25.61 -22.41 -7.65
N HIS A 774 26.74 -23.01 -7.26
CA HIS A 774 27.14 -24.40 -7.43
C HIS A 774 28.07 -24.81 -6.27
N ASP A 775 28.46 -26.08 -6.12
CA ASP A 775 29.45 -26.50 -5.10
C ASP A 775 30.85 -25.87 -5.25
N THR A 776 31.14 -25.38 -6.45
CA THR A 776 32.47 -24.94 -6.90
C THR A 776 32.45 -23.53 -7.46
N PHE A 777 31.32 -22.80 -7.36
CA PHE A 777 31.27 -21.36 -7.63
C PHE A 777 30.11 -20.66 -6.92
N VAL A 778 30.36 -19.42 -6.52
CA VAL A 778 29.35 -18.48 -6.01
C VAL A 778 29.54 -17.18 -6.79
N TYR A 779 28.55 -16.86 -7.62
CA TYR A 779 28.54 -15.69 -8.50
C TYR A 779 27.44 -14.72 -8.05
N PRO A 780 27.78 -13.63 -7.33
CA PRO A 780 26.86 -12.53 -7.04
C PRO A 780 26.08 -12.04 -8.28
N TYR A 781 26.75 -11.95 -9.45
CA TYR A 781 26.10 -11.66 -10.72
C TYR A 781 26.67 -12.50 -11.86
N ASP A 782 25.89 -13.41 -12.44
CA ASP A 782 26.33 -14.07 -13.68
C ASP A 782 26.18 -13.13 -14.89
N LEU A 783 27.26 -12.40 -15.19
CA LEU A 783 27.35 -11.47 -16.32
C LEU A 783 28.09 -12.03 -17.53
N ASN A 784 28.56 -13.29 -17.48
CA ASN A 784 29.47 -13.84 -18.49
C ASN A 784 28.92 -15.10 -19.19
N THR A 785 27.93 -15.81 -18.63
CA THR A 785 27.20 -16.85 -19.37
C THR A 785 26.03 -16.24 -20.14
N TYR A 786 26.00 -16.37 -21.47
CA TYR A 786 24.98 -15.69 -22.29
C TYR A 786 23.57 -16.26 -22.01
N GLY A 787 23.40 -17.57 -22.08
CA GLY A 787 22.08 -18.21 -22.02
C GLY A 787 21.36 -18.10 -20.69
N TYR A 788 22.09 -18.13 -19.57
CA TYR A 788 21.49 -18.09 -18.23
C TYR A 788 21.09 -16.67 -17.81
N ASN A 789 21.74 -15.61 -18.33
CA ASN A 789 21.41 -14.22 -17.97
C ASN A 789 20.46 -13.47 -18.94
N ARG A 790 19.89 -14.19 -19.91
CA ARG A 790 18.77 -13.74 -20.75
C ARG A 790 17.51 -13.53 -19.91
N ARG A 791 16.77 -12.42 -20.10
CA ARG A 791 15.50 -12.18 -19.36
C ARG A 791 14.39 -13.18 -19.68
N ALA A 792 14.45 -13.89 -20.80
CA ALA A 792 13.45 -14.92 -21.12
C ALA A 792 13.50 -16.16 -20.20
N VAL A 793 14.58 -16.41 -19.46
CA VAL A 793 14.63 -17.54 -18.52
C VAL A 793 13.67 -17.34 -17.35
N ALA A 794 13.29 -18.45 -16.70
CA ALA A 794 12.64 -18.43 -15.39
C ALA A 794 13.54 -19.05 -14.31
N ALA A 795 13.52 -18.45 -13.12
CA ALA A 795 14.41 -18.78 -12.01
C ALA A 795 13.70 -18.60 -10.65
N ALA A 796 14.44 -18.75 -9.55
CA ALA A 796 13.93 -18.57 -8.20
C ALA A 796 13.65 -17.09 -7.89
N ILE A 797 12.65 -16.88 -7.02
CA ILE A 797 12.44 -15.59 -6.35
C ILE A 797 12.54 -15.79 -4.85
N ARG A 798 13.35 -14.93 -4.23
CA ARG A 798 13.70 -14.92 -2.81
C ARG A 798 13.30 -13.56 -2.23
N CYS A 799 12.05 -13.41 -1.82
CA CYS A 799 11.51 -12.12 -1.40
C CYS A 799 12.23 -11.55 -0.17
N VAL A 800 12.32 -10.22 -0.09
CA VAL A 800 12.75 -9.47 1.09
C VAL A 800 11.59 -8.64 1.66
N ARG A 801 11.63 -8.34 2.96
CA ARG A 801 10.67 -7.47 3.62
C ARG A 801 10.68 -6.06 3.04
N MET A 802 9.53 -5.41 3.04
CA MET A 802 9.39 -3.97 2.77
C MET A 802 9.69 -3.09 4.01
N THR A 803 10.19 -3.69 5.08
CA THR A 803 10.59 -3.06 6.34
C THR A 803 11.92 -3.67 6.80
N LYS A 804 12.79 -2.88 7.43
CA LYS A 804 13.96 -3.40 8.16
C LYS A 804 13.57 -3.76 9.59
#